data_AF-A0A3A6NT29-F1
#
_entry.id   AF-A0A3A6NT29-F1
#
_cell.length_a   1.000
_cell.length_b   1.000
_cell.length_c   1.000
_cell.angle_alpha   90.00
_cell.angle_beta   90.00
_cell.angle_gamma   90.00
#
_symmetry.space_group_name_H-M   'P 1'
#
loop_
_entity.id
_entity.type
_entity.pdbx_description
1 polymer ?
#
loop_
_entity_poly.entity_id
_entity_poly.type
_entity_poly.pdbx_seq_one_letter_code
_entity_poly.pdbx_strand_id
1 'polypeptide(L)'
;MLPGRPEPGTACLLPNVKKPFLFLIEHLLFKKIKAGGVKKMERKKRLDEIHGQIMELKDRFKHLGYRLIQEGERLKNPGCPPDDVLFQEVAEETKKFKLLTEKLAAAGRALSWSGLNGGVDSLDKMEEMWKGLAGHLTYLYVLEQQTEQAIALVKRAMQATLPGKQLSAELESFKKKLRYYEEVLSRNVDDEEAAEMRRQFLTGVHPLIAFLRLAEEYLGDHEEASELFLVSAREFGNLLTVAAARGNLILPQSDQKGAERNEEEVKIKYEAKKVKEVEKKESGSKSYSGYLDEMNVEPVAGRKLNQRERLVEQIFNLIRDGKLGPAFWLNCYCEQVWEKAPLPSWLIKAVEIAEVVEGDGGVAAGWLSYIYKHNNFESLLEKKTGGENKLVFSLFSAASLLRPALVAPGSGAPLLLKKIGGLPGGIQELCAVLAGNGEQVGLDWKKELQALSHEVTTWQKRNQKLTLASPLAVKLWEKMQEEGELLYKLLQPVKENAKGALEDIRMLVSYLREENNLKKEVADLYYGMQDSKESLEIFHIPGSWQVLARLREALKLAERWLKLHERITKNKEARTPQKDDLREPLLSARKDLEGAARKYGDDTMVSAGIALCERVFDSLEKYFQERRTEIPTAEVLSALELSKNPQLKLKPSWKPKAETVEKLGKALVELLNEGEVNTGKAETKNDDLEFAVRKEAGTYNLSNNDTALPTPNLRKTWERDEVLSPQERDFLMNTLRSFYKERTEQQQDLNES
;
A
#
# COMPACT_ATOMS: atom_id res chain seq x y z
N MET A 1 -82.70 3.37 50.78
CA MET A 1 -81.91 4.37 50.02
C MET A 1 -81.04 3.62 49.03
N LEU A 2 -81.25 3.84 47.74
CA LEU A 2 -80.53 3.28 46.56
C LEU A 2 -79.21 4.06 46.32
N PRO A 3 -78.34 3.69 45.34
CA PRO A 3 -77.88 2.37 44.87
C PRO A 3 -76.35 2.35 44.53
N GLY A 4 -75.80 1.21 44.06
CA GLY A 4 -74.63 1.25 43.14
C GLY A 4 -73.61 0.10 43.18
N ARG A 5 -73.89 -0.97 42.42
CA ARG A 5 -72.99 -2.04 41.89
C ARG A 5 -71.79 -1.49 41.07
N PRO A 6 -70.84 -2.31 40.51
CA PRO A 6 -70.70 -3.79 40.50
C PRO A 6 -69.26 -4.38 40.73
N GLU A 7 -69.23 -5.71 40.83
CA GLU A 7 -68.11 -6.69 40.75
C GLU A 7 -67.37 -6.71 39.38
N PRO A 8 -66.46 -7.67 38.99
CA PRO A 8 -65.82 -8.80 39.72
C PRO A 8 -64.30 -8.95 39.46
N GLY A 9 -63.60 -9.75 40.28
CA GLY A 9 -62.19 -10.15 40.07
C GLY A 9 -62.06 -11.65 39.82
N THR A 10 -62.00 -12.07 38.56
CA THR A 10 -61.76 -13.46 38.15
C THR A 10 -60.31 -13.62 37.70
N ALA A 11 -59.61 -14.56 38.33
CA ALA A 11 -58.27 -15.00 37.95
C ALA A 11 -58.29 -15.71 36.58
N CYS A 12 -57.32 -15.38 35.72
CA CYS A 12 -56.94 -16.19 34.56
C CYS A 12 -55.41 -16.25 34.46
N LEU A 13 -54.89 -17.47 34.58
CA LEU A 13 -53.53 -17.85 34.24
C LEU A 13 -53.34 -17.74 32.72
N LEU A 14 -52.31 -17.02 32.27
CA LEU A 14 -51.81 -17.08 30.90
C LEU A 14 -50.30 -17.35 30.88
N PRO A 15 -49.81 -18.17 29.93
CA PRO A 15 -48.44 -18.64 29.91
C PRO A 15 -47.49 -17.62 29.27
N ASN A 16 -46.24 -17.76 29.68
CA ASN A 16 -45.09 -16.93 29.35
C ASN A 16 -44.71 -17.08 27.85
N VAL A 17 -45.28 -16.24 26.97
CA VAL A 17 -44.95 -16.19 25.53
C VAL A 17 -44.40 -14.81 25.16
N LYS A 18 -43.16 -14.50 25.57
CA LYS A 18 -42.43 -13.32 25.06
C LYS A 18 -41.00 -13.60 24.56
N LYS A 19 -40.53 -14.86 24.60
CA LYS A 19 -39.24 -15.25 24.03
C LYS A 19 -39.23 -15.72 22.55
N PRO A 20 -40.34 -16.18 21.92
CA PRO A 20 -40.27 -16.59 20.51
C PRO A 20 -40.28 -15.43 19.51
N PHE A 21 -40.76 -14.25 19.89
CA PHE A 21 -41.02 -13.15 18.94
C PHE A 21 -39.76 -12.36 18.55
N LEU A 22 -38.82 -12.18 19.49
CA LEU A 22 -37.50 -11.59 19.21
C LEU A 22 -36.64 -12.53 18.35
N PHE A 23 -36.73 -13.85 18.61
CA PHE A 23 -36.06 -14.86 17.81
C PHE A 23 -36.62 -14.94 16.38
N LEU A 24 -37.93 -14.72 16.19
CA LEU A 24 -38.55 -14.72 14.86
C LEU A 24 -38.13 -13.50 14.02
N ILE A 25 -37.98 -12.33 14.64
CA ILE A 25 -37.54 -11.10 13.96
C ILE A 25 -36.06 -11.18 13.58
N GLU A 26 -35.20 -11.66 14.47
CA GLU A 26 -33.79 -11.93 14.15
C GLU A 26 -33.66 -13.00 13.05
N HIS A 27 -34.45 -14.08 13.12
CA HIS A 27 -34.40 -15.15 12.13
C HIS A 27 -34.97 -14.75 10.75
N LEU A 28 -35.93 -13.82 10.70
CA LEU A 28 -36.45 -13.25 9.44
C LEU A 28 -35.47 -12.22 8.84
N LEU A 29 -34.80 -11.41 9.67
CA LEU A 29 -33.76 -10.49 9.23
C LEU A 29 -32.52 -11.23 8.72
N PHE A 30 -32.08 -12.30 9.41
CA PHE A 30 -30.98 -13.16 8.96
C PHE A 30 -31.32 -13.89 7.65
N LYS A 31 -32.59 -14.28 7.45
CA LYS A 31 -33.08 -14.85 6.18
C LYS A 31 -33.06 -13.83 5.05
N LYS A 32 -33.39 -12.56 5.32
CA LYS A 32 -33.40 -11.48 4.31
C LYS A 32 -31.98 -11.10 3.88
N ILE A 33 -31.02 -11.05 4.82
CA ILE A 33 -29.60 -10.81 4.56
C ILE A 33 -28.97 -11.98 3.79
N LYS A 34 -29.22 -13.24 4.20
CA LYS A 34 -28.79 -14.42 3.42
C LYS A 34 -29.42 -14.47 2.02
N ALA A 35 -30.69 -14.06 1.88
CA ALA A 35 -31.37 -14.03 0.59
C ALA A 35 -30.78 -12.96 -0.36
N GLY A 36 -30.28 -11.84 0.17
CA GLY A 36 -29.55 -10.83 -0.60
C GLY A 36 -28.24 -11.37 -1.17
N GLY A 37 -27.41 -12.01 -0.33
CA GLY A 37 -26.14 -12.62 -0.76
C GLY A 37 -26.29 -13.76 -1.78
N VAL A 38 -27.35 -14.57 -1.67
CA VAL A 38 -27.66 -15.63 -2.63
C VAL A 38 -28.08 -15.04 -3.99
N LYS A 39 -28.95 -14.02 -4.00
CA LYS A 39 -29.35 -13.32 -5.23
C LYS A 39 -28.17 -12.61 -5.89
N LYS A 40 -27.22 -12.08 -5.12
CA LYS A 40 -26.00 -11.42 -5.60
C LYS A 40 -25.07 -12.38 -6.34
N MET A 41 -24.76 -13.53 -5.74
CA MET A 41 -23.87 -14.53 -6.35
C MET A 41 -24.50 -15.12 -7.62
N GLU A 42 -25.82 -15.28 -7.63
CA GLU A 42 -26.57 -15.75 -8.78
C GLU A 42 -26.57 -14.74 -9.94
N ARG A 43 -26.77 -13.45 -9.66
CA ARG A 43 -26.70 -12.38 -10.68
C ARG A 43 -25.34 -12.31 -11.37
N LYS A 44 -24.25 -12.33 -10.59
CA LYS A 44 -22.89 -12.32 -11.13
C LYS A 44 -22.62 -13.55 -11.99
N LYS A 45 -22.97 -14.75 -11.49
CA LYS A 45 -22.80 -16.01 -12.23
C LYS A 45 -23.53 -15.99 -13.57
N ARG A 46 -24.78 -15.50 -13.60
CA ARG A 46 -25.55 -15.37 -14.85
C ARG A 46 -24.90 -14.40 -15.83
N LEU A 47 -24.33 -13.30 -15.34
CA LEU A 47 -23.65 -12.32 -16.20
C LEU A 47 -22.31 -12.84 -16.74
N ASP A 48 -21.55 -13.59 -15.94
CA ASP A 48 -20.32 -14.27 -16.35
C ASP A 48 -20.61 -15.37 -17.40
N GLU A 49 -21.72 -16.10 -17.24
CA GLU A 49 -22.18 -17.09 -18.23
C GLU A 49 -22.53 -16.45 -19.57
N ILE A 50 -23.23 -15.31 -19.54
CA ILE A 50 -23.52 -14.52 -20.75
C ILE A 50 -22.22 -14.08 -21.43
N HIS A 51 -21.21 -13.62 -20.68
CA HIS A 51 -19.91 -13.25 -21.24
C HIS A 51 -19.24 -14.42 -21.96
N GLY A 52 -19.24 -15.60 -21.34
CA GLY A 52 -18.69 -16.82 -21.96
C GLY A 52 -19.36 -17.11 -23.30
N GLN A 53 -20.69 -16.98 -23.37
CA GLN A 53 -21.45 -17.15 -24.61
C GLN A 53 -21.12 -16.09 -25.67
N ILE A 54 -20.87 -14.83 -25.27
CA ILE A 54 -20.44 -13.76 -26.19
C ILE A 54 -19.07 -14.07 -26.79
N MET A 55 -18.10 -14.50 -25.96
CA MET A 55 -16.74 -14.82 -26.42
C MET A 55 -16.74 -16.03 -27.37
N GLU A 56 -17.49 -17.07 -27.04
CA GLU A 56 -17.66 -18.24 -27.93
C GLU A 56 -18.28 -17.83 -29.27
N LEU A 57 -19.29 -16.96 -29.24
CA LEU A 57 -19.92 -16.43 -30.45
C LEU A 57 -18.94 -15.59 -31.29
N LYS A 58 -18.08 -14.78 -30.64
CA LYS A 58 -17.06 -13.97 -31.32
C LYS A 58 -16.05 -14.84 -32.07
N ASP A 59 -15.59 -15.93 -31.45
CA ASP A 59 -14.67 -16.89 -32.08
C ASP A 59 -15.34 -17.61 -33.26
N ARG A 60 -16.61 -18.01 -33.12
CA ARG A 60 -17.40 -18.63 -34.20
C ARG A 60 -17.60 -17.68 -35.38
N PHE A 61 -17.95 -16.42 -35.15
CA PHE A 61 -18.08 -15.43 -36.22
C PHE A 61 -16.74 -15.15 -36.92
N LYS A 62 -15.62 -15.17 -36.17
CA LYS A 62 -14.29 -15.04 -36.78
C LYS A 62 -13.98 -16.21 -37.72
N HIS A 63 -14.27 -17.44 -37.29
CA HIS A 63 -14.09 -18.64 -38.13
C HIS A 63 -15.01 -18.61 -39.36
N LEU A 64 -16.28 -18.25 -39.18
CA LEU A 64 -17.27 -18.10 -40.25
C LEU A 64 -16.84 -17.02 -41.26
N GLY A 65 -16.26 -15.92 -40.79
CA GLY A 65 -15.69 -14.87 -41.63
C GLY A 65 -14.58 -15.38 -42.54
N TYR A 66 -13.65 -16.19 -42.02
CA TYR A 66 -12.61 -16.82 -42.84
C TYR A 66 -13.20 -17.76 -43.91
N ARG A 67 -14.19 -18.58 -43.54
CA ARG A 67 -14.86 -19.48 -44.49
C ARG A 67 -15.63 -18.72 -45.57
N LEU A 68 -16.30 -17.63 -45.22
CA LEU A 68 -17.00 -16.76 -46.19
C LEU A 68 -16.02 -16.11 -47.18
N ILE A 69 -14.84 -15.70 -46.72
CA ILE A 69 -13.79 -15.17 -47.60
C ILE A 69 -13.31 -16.27 -48.58
N GLN A 70 -13.07 -17.49 -48.07
CA GLN A 70 -12.66 -18.63 -48.90
C GLN A 70 -13.71 -18.99 -49.95
N GLU A 71 -14.99 -19.07 -49.57
CA GLU A 71 -16.08 -19.32 -50.53
C GLU A 71 -16.22 -18.16 -51.53
N GLY A 72 -16.05 -16.91 -51.09
CA GLY A 72 -16.01 -15.75 -51.98
C GLY A 72 -14.92 -15.84 -53.05
N GLU A 73 -13.74 -16.35 -52.69
CA GLU A 73 -12.66 -16.64 -53.65
C GLU A 73 -13.02 -17.79 -54.61
N ARG A 74 -13.70 -18.84 -54.11
CA ARG A 74 -14.16 -19.95 -54.95
C ARG A 74 -15.20 -19.52 -55.99
N LEU A 75 -16.09 -18.60 -55.62
CA LEU A 75 -17.13 -18.04 -56.50
C LEU A 75 -16.57 -17.21 -57.67
N LYS A 76 -15.30 -16.79 -57.62
CA LYS A 76 -14.64 -16.17 -58.78
C LYS A 76 -14.47 -17.14 -59.95
N ASN A 77 -14.50 -18.45 -59.69
CA ASN A 77 -14.47 -19.47 -60.72
C ASN A 77 -15.90 -19.82 -61.16
N PRO A 78 -16.28 -19.58 -62.43
CA PRO A 78 -17.63 -19.86 -62.90
C PRO A 78 -17.95 -21.37 -62.82
N GLY A 79 -19.14 -21.71 -62.30
CA GLY A 79 -19.65 -23.08 -62.24
C GLY A 79 -19.64 -23.76 -60.87
N CYS A 80 -19.14 -23.10 -59.82
CA CYS A 80 -19.23 -23.59 -58.44
C CYS A 80 -20.30 -22.81 -57.65
N PRO A 81 -21.44 -23.41 -57.28
CA PRO A 81 -22.38 -22.76 -56.37
C PRO A 81 -21.78 -22.64 -54.95
N PRO A 82 -22.22 -21.65 -54.16
CA PRO A 82 -21.78 -21.54 -52.76
C PRO A 82 -22.33 -22.71 -51.94
N ASP A 83 -21.58 -23.09 -50.91
CA ASP A 83 -21.93 -24.19 -50.00
C ASP A 83 -23.18 -23.86 -49.15
N ASP A 84 -24.26 -24.62 -49.32
CA ASP A 84 -25.52 -24.48 -48.58
C ASP A 84 -25.32 -24.63 -47.05
N VAL A 85 -24.31 -25.40 -46.63
CA VAL A 85 -23.98 -25.58 -45.21
C VAL A 85 -23.52 -24.26 -44.59
N LEU A 86 -22.79 -23.44 -45.34
CA LEU A 86 -22.29 -22.15 -44.84
C LEU A 86 -23.44 -21.18 -44.56
N PHE A 87 -24.49 -21.17 -45.39
CA PHE A 87 -25.67 -20.34 -45.14
C PHE A 87 -26.48 -20.80 -43.91
N GLN A 88 -26.55 -22.12 -43.67
CA GLN A 88 -27.18 -22.65 -42.46
C GLN A 88 -26.40 -22.22 -41.20
N GLU A 89 -25.07 -22.33 -41.22
CA GLU A 89 -24.21 -21.87 -40.12
C GLU A 89 -24.37 -20.37 -39.85
N VAL A 90 -24.37 -19.53 -40.90
CA VAL A 90 -24.63 -18.07 -40.75
C VAL A 90 -25.99 -17.81 -40.10
N ALA A 91 -27.03 -18.53 -40.51
CA ALA A 91 -28.36 -18.38 -39.96
C ALA A 91 -28.44 -18.81 -38.48
N GLU A 92 -27.74 -19.90 -38.11
CA GLU A 92 -27.66 -20.37 -36.72
C GLU A 92 -26.93 -19.39 -35.80
N GLU A 93 -25.76 -18.91 -36.21
CA GLU A 93 -24.98 -17.96 -35.42
C GLU A 93 -25.70 -16.60 -35.31
N THR A 94 -26.43 -16.18 -36.34
CA THR A 94 -27.32 -15.01 -36.30
C THR A 94 -28.46 -15.18 -35.29
N LYS A 95 -29.06 -16.38 -35.19
CA LYS A 95 -30.09 -16.67 -34.17
C LYS A 95 -29.51 -16.61 -32.76
N LYS A 96 -28.31 -17.16 -32.55
CA LYS A 96 -27.61 -17.10 -31.24
C LYS A 96 -27.28 -15.67 -30.84
N PHE A 97 -26.83 -14.84 -31.79
CA PHE A 97 -26.61 -13.41 -31.56
C PHE A 97 -27.88 -12.73 -31.02
N LYS A 98 -29.03 -12.89 -31.70
CA LYS A 98 -30.31 -12.32 -31.26
C LYS A 98 -30.70 -12.78 -29.85
N LEU A 99 -30.58 -14.07 -29.56
CA LEU A 99 -30.88 -14.63 -28.25
C LEU A 99 -29.99 -14.04 -27.14
N LEU A 100 -28.69 -13.86 -27.40
CA LEU A 100 -27.78 -13.24 -26.43
C LEU A 100 -28.08 -11.76 -26.20
N THR A 101 -28.44 -11.02 -27.25
CA THR A 101 -28.91 -9.63 -27.14
C THR A 101 -30.13 -9.54 -26.21
N GLU A 102 -31.10 -10.42 -26.39
CA GLU A 102 -32.31 -10.46 -25.54
C GLU A 102 -31.98 -10.79 -24.08
N LYS A 103 -31.08 -11.76 -23.85
CA LYS A 103 -30.60 -12.11 -22.50
C LYS A 103 -29.90 -10.94 -21.81
N LEU A 104 -29.03 -10.22 -22.52
CA LEU A 104 -28.36 -9.02 -22.00
C LEU A 104 -29.37 -7.90 -21.69
N ALA A 105 -30.32 -7.67 -22.58
CA ALA A 105 -31.37 -6.68 -22.36
C ALA A 105 -32.24 -7.04 -21.14
N ALA A 106 -32.57 -8.32 -20.96
CA ALA A 106 -33.29 -8.80 -19.78
C ALA A 106 -32.47 -8.63 -18.50
N ALA A 107 -31.16 -8.91 -18.54
CA ALA A 107 -30.25 -8.67 -17.43
C ALA A 107 -30.17 -7.18 -17.06
N GLY A 108 -30.09 -6.29 -18.05
CA GLY A 108 -30.10 -4.84 -17.82
C GLY A 108 -31.39 -4.33 -17.19
N ARG A 109 -32.55 -4.80 -17.67
CA ARG A 109 -33.85 -4.49 -17.04
C ARG A 109 -33.93 -4.98 -15.60
N ALA A 110 -33.44 -6.19 -15.32
CA ALA A 110 -33.43 -6.74 -13.97
C ALA A 110 -32.52 -6.00 -12.98
N LEU A 111 -31.55 -5.23 -13.50
CA LEU A 111 -30.62 -4.39 -12.73
C LEU A 111 -30.98 -2.89 -12.76
N SER A 112 -32.12 -2.53 -13.37
CA SER A 112 -32.53 -1.14 -13.59
C SER A 112 -31.42 -0.30 -14.26
N TRP A 113 -30.63 -0.90 -15.15
CA TRP A 113 -29.51 -0.22 -15.79
C TRP A 113 -30.00 0.66 -16.95
N SER A 114 -29.77 1.98 -16.85
CA SER A 114 -30.20 2.98 -17.83
C SER A 114 -29.33 3.03 -19.10
N GLY A 115 -28.22 2.29 -19.15
CA GLY A 115 -27.30 2.25 -20.29
C GLY A 115 -27.82 1.49 -21.52
N LEU A 116 -29.06 1.01 -21.53
CA LEU A 116 -29.69 0.27 -22.63
C LEU A 116 -30.07 1.14 -23.85
N ASN A 117 -29.53 2.35 -23.97
CA ASN A 117 -29.90 3.29 -25.02
C ASN A 117 -29.20 2.96 -26.34
N GLY A 118 -29.78 2.03 -27.11
CA GLY A 118 -29.32 1.70 -28.47
C GLY A 118 -29.59 0.24 -28.83
N GLY A 119 -29.80 -0.03 -30.12
CA GLY A 119 -29.83 -1.40 -30.63
C GLY A 119 -28.45 -2.04 -30.60
N VAL A 120 -28.37 -3.33 -30.22
CA VAL A 120 -27.14 -4.13 -30.32
C VAL A 120 -27.08 -4.73 -31.72
N ASP A 121 -26.35 -4.07 -32.60
CA ASP A 121 -26.18 -4.47 -34.01
C ASP A 121 -24.83 -5.18 -34.28
N SER A 122 -23.96 -5.26 -33.27
CA SER A 122 -22.60 -5.81 -33.40
C SER A 122 -22.15 -6.52 -32.13
N LEU A 123 -21.19 -7.44 -32.27
CA LEU A 123 -20.58 -8.15 -31.15
C LEU A 123 -19.79 -7.22 -30.22
N ASP A 124 -19.14 -6.18 -30.76
CA ASP A 124 -18.39 -5.24 -29.93
C ASP A 124 -19.33 -4.39 -29.07
N LYS A 125 -20.48 -3.95 -29.60
CA LYS A 125 -21.53 -3.30 -28.77
C LYS A 125 -22.13 -4.25 -27.73
N MET A 126 -22.25 -5.54 -28.06
CA MET A 126 -22.71 -6.56 -27.12
C MET A 126 -21.74 -6.72 -25.94
N GLU A 127 -20.43 -6.74 -26.24
CA GLU A 127 -19.35 -6.79 -25.24
C GLU A 127 -19.30 -5.50 -24.42
N GLU A 128 -19.48 -4.34 -25.05
CA GLU A 128 -19.56 -3.04 -24.37
C GLU A 128 -20.75 -2.98 -23.40
N MET A 129 -21.94 -3.41 -23.84
CA MET A 129 -23.12 -3.53 -22.98
C MET A 129 -22.86 -4.46 -21.79
N TRP A 130 -22.22 -5.61 -22.03
CA TRP A 130 -21.84 -6.51 -20.95
C TRP A 130 -20.87 -5.85 -19.96
N LYS A 131 -19.84 -5.13 -20.44
CA LYS A 131 -18.90 -4.38 -19.58
C LYS A 131 -19.64 -3.32 -18.75
N GLY A 132 -20.57 -2.59 -19.36
CA GLY A 132 -21.41 -1.61 -18.68
C GLY A 132 -22.27 -2.24 -17.57
N LEU A 133 -22.90 -3.38 -17.86
CA LEU A 133 -23.68 -4.15 -16.87
C LEU A 133 -22.80 -4.69 -15.73
N ALA A 134 -21.60 -5.18 -16.03
CA ALA A 134 -20.66 -5.68 -15.03
C ALA A 134 -20.17 -4.53 -14.12
N GLY A 135 -19.90 -3.37 -14.71
CA GLY A 135 -19.59 -2.13 -13.98
C GLY A 135 -20.74 -1.70 -13.06
N HIS A 136 -21.96 -1.65 -13.58
CA HIS A 136 -23.16 -1.29 -12.80
C HIS A 136 -23.43 -2.28 -11.68
N LEU A 137 -23.25 -3.58 -11.90
CA LEU A 137 -23.38 -4.60 -10.86
C LEU A 137 -22.34 -4.42 -9.74
N THR A 138 -21.12 -4.02 -10.11
CA THR A 138 -20.06 -3.70 -9.15
C THR A 138 -20.41 -2.45 -8.34
N TYR A 139 -20.92 -1.41 -9.00
CA TYR A 139 -21.42 -0.20 -8.35
C TYR A 139 -22.54 -0.51 -7.34
N LEU A 140 -23.56 -1.27 -7.76
CA LEU A 140 -24.64 -1.70 -6.87
C LEU A 140 -24.12 -2.49 -5.67
N TYR A 141 -23.09 -3.32 -5.86
CA TYR A 141 -22.49 -4.06 -4.75
C TYR A 141 -21.80 -3.12 -3.73
N VAL A 142 -21.01 -2.16 -4.20
CA VAL A 142 -20.38 -1.18 -3.31
C VAL A 142 -21.45 -0.41 -2.54
N LEU A 143 -22.52 -0.02 -3.21
CA LEU A 143 -23.60 0.75 -2.61
C LEU A 143 -24.41 -0.08 -1.59
N GLU A 144 -24.67 -1.37 -1.86
CA GLU A 144 -25.24 -2.30 -0.88
C GLU A 144 -24.36 -2.42 0.36
N GLN A 145 -23.05 -2.59 0.20
CA GLN A 145 -22.11 -2.70 1.32
C GLN A 145 -22.06 -1.41 2.16
N GLN A 146 -22.05 -0.25 1.51
CA GLN A 146 -22.14 1.05 2.19
C GLN A 146 -23.45 1.20 2.97
N THR A 147 -24.57 0.73 2.39
CA THR A 147 -25.87 0.74 3.05
C THR A 147 -25.87 -0.15 4.29
N GLU A 148 -25.30 -1.35 4.20
CA GLU A 148 -25.16 -2.27 5.33
C GLU A 148 -24.31 -1.67 6.46
N GLN A 149 -23.20 -1.02 6.13
CA GLN A 149 -22.35 -0.33 7.10
C GLN A 149 -23.09 0.83 7.79
N ALA A 150 -23.79 1.67 7.02
CA ALA A 150 -24.58 2.78 7.57
C ALA A 150 -25.69 2.26 8.51
N ILE A 151 -26.42 1.22 8.10
CA ILE A 151 -27.45 0.58 8.93
C ILE A 151 -26.83 -0.03 10.21
N ALA A 152 -25.65 -0.63 10.12
CA ALA A 152 -24.95 -1.19 11.29
C ALA A 152 -24.60 -0.09 12.31
N LEU A 153 -24.12 1.08 11.85
CA LEU A 153 -23.87 2.23 12.71
C LEU A 153 -25.15 2.76 13.36
N VAL A 154 -26.24 2.88 12.59
CA VAL A 154 -27.56 3.28 13.11
C VAL A 154 -28.03 2.31 14.19
N LYS A 155 -27.96 1.00 13.94
CA LYS A 155 -28.35 -0.04 14.91
C LYS A 155 -27.51 -0.03 16.17
N ARG A 156 -26.21 0.20 16.04
CA ARG A 156 -25.30 0.36 17.19
C ARG A 156 -25.70 1.57 18.04
N ALA A 157 -25.94 2.71 17.40
CA ALA A 157 -26.38 3.91 18.09
C ALA A 157 -27.76 3.72 18.76
N MET A 158 -28.67 2.93 18.18
CA MET A 158 -29.97 2.61 18.79
C MET A 158 -29.86 1.87 20.12
N GLN A 159 -28.75 1.17 20.35
CA GLN A 159 -28.47 0.45 21.60
C GLN A 159 -27.86 1.35 22.69
N ALA A 160 -27.65 2.64 22.41
CA ALA A 160 -27.14 3.59 23.40
C ALA A 160 -28.00 3.62 24.67
N THR A 161 -27.30 3.68 25.82
CA THR A 161 -27.91 3.81 27.15
C THR A 161 -27.20 4.88 27.98
N LEU A 162 -27.95 5.51 28.88
CA LEU A 162 -27.41 6.48 29.85
C LEU A 162 -27.28 5.81 31.23
N PRO A 163 -26.24 6.16 32.02
CA PRO A 163 -26.04 5.66 33.37
C PRO A 163 -27.13 6.18 34.30
N GLY A 164 -27.75 5.27 35.06
CA GLY A 164 -28.95 5.53 35.85
C GLY A 164 -30.21 5.29 35.00
N LYS A 165 -31.04 4.31 35.38
CA LYS A 165 -32.16 3.72 34.62
C LYS A 165 -33.31 4.67 34.21
N GLN A 166 -33.11 5.99 34.19
CA GLN A 166 -34.10 6.95 33.69
C GLN A 166 -33.95 7.10 32.17
N LEU A 167 -34.93 6.59 31.43
CA LEU A 167 -35.16 6.98 30.05
C LEU A 167 -35.47 8.47 30.04
N SER A 168 -34.52 9.31 29.61
CA SER A 168 -34.82 10.71 29.32
C SER A 168 -35.64 10.78 28.04
N ALA A 169 -36.59 11.73 27.97
CA ALA A 169 -37.39 11.99 26.77
C ALA A 169 -36.50 12.22 25.52
N GLU A 170 -35.28 12.72 25.72
CA GLU A 170 -34.29 12.95 24.67
C GLU A 170 -33.70 11.66 24.10
N LEU A 171 -33.46 10.64 24.93
CA LEU A 171 -32.98 9.34 24.46
C LEU A 171 -34.06 8.63 23.63
N GLU A 172 -35.34 8.79 23.98
CA GLU A 172 -36.45 8.28 23.17
C GLU A 172 -36.57 9.02 21.83
N SER A 173 -36.47 10.36 21.85
CA SER A 173 -36.45 11.19 20.64
C SER A 173 -35.30 10.80 19.70
N PHE A 174 -34.11 10.60 20.25
CA PHE A 174 -32.94 10.09 19.53
C PHE A 174 -33.22 8.74 18.87
N LYS A 175 -33.72 7.76 19.63
CA LYS A 175 -34.06 6.43 19.08
C LYS A 175 -35.14 6.48 18.01
N LYS A 176 -36.13 7.38 18.13
CA LYS A 176 -37.15 7.61 17.10
C LYS A 176 -36.51 8.12 15.80
N LYS A 177 -35.57 9.05 15.91
CA LYS A 177 -34.82 9.60 14.77
C LYS A 177 -33.91 8.57 14.10
N LEU A 178 -33.27 7.70 14.88
CA LEU A 178 -32.48 6.60 14.34
C LEU A 178 -33.34 5.58 13.57
N ARG A 179 -34.57 5.29 14.03
CA ARG A 179 -35.51 4.45 13.26
C ARG A 179 -35.87 5.07 11.92
N TYR A 180 -36.02 6.40 11.88
CA TYR A 180 -36.22 7.12 10.62
C TYR A 180 -35.03 6.94 9.68
N TYR A 181 -33.80 7.11 10.16
CA TYR A 181 -32.61 6.86 9.34
C TYR A 181 -32.53 5.41 8.84
N GLU A 182 -32.84 4.42 9.69
CA GLU A 182 -32.90 3.01 9.27
C GLU A 182 -33.94 2.78 8.17
N GLU A 183 -35.12 3.41 8.29
CA GLU A 183 -36.18 3.34 7.29
C GLU A 183 -35.74 3.95 5.96
N VAL A 184 -35.16 5.15 5.98
CA VAL A 184 -34.65 5.85 4.78
C VAL A 184 -33.54 5.04 4.11
N LEU A 185 -32.55 4.55 4.86
CA LEU A 185 -31.47 3.71 4.32
C LEU A 185 -31.96 2.38 3.76
N SER A 186 -33.12 1.89 4.21
CA SER A 186 -33.75 0.66 3.72
C SER A 186 -34.59 0.85 2.45
N ARG A 187 -34.78 2.10 1.97
CA ARG A 187 -35.47 2.39 0.72
C ARG A 187 -34.61 1.99 -0.49
N ASN A 188 -35.22 2.06 -1.68
CA ASN A 188 -34.56 1.68 -2.92
C ASN A 188 -33.32 2.55 -3.20
N VAL A 189 -32.40 2.04 -4.03
CA VAL A 189 -31.15 2.72 -4.40
C VAL A 189 -31.43 4.04 -5.12
N ASP A 190 -32.52 4.11 -5.88
CA ASP A 190 -32.93 5.27 -6.66
C ASP A 190 -33.63 6.37 -5.82
N ASP A 191 -33.86 6.13 -4.53
CA ASP A 191 -34.41 7.14 -3.61
C ASP A 191 -33.35 8.21 -3.32
N GLU A 192 -33.65 9.45 -3.69
CA GLU A 192 -32.73 10.60 -3.58
C GLU A 192 -32.33 10.88 -2.13
N GLU A 193 -33.28 10.74 -1.19
CA GLU A 193 -33.05 10.95 0.23
C GLU A 193 -32.12 9.87 0.80
N ALA A 194 -32.35 8.61 0.45
CA ALA A 194 -31.49 7.50 0.84
C ALA A 194 -30.09 7.62 0.22
N ALA A 195 -29.99 8.08 -1.02
CA ALA A 195 -28.71 8.30 -1.70
C ALA A 195 -27.89 9.40 -1.02
N GLU A 196 -28.51 10.52 -0.69
CA GLU A 196 -27.87 11.61 0.05
C GLU A 196 -27.44 11.16 1.45
N MET A 197 -28.29 10.41 2.16
CA MET A 197 -27.96 9.88 3.48
C MET A 197 -26.75 8.94 3.40
N ARG A 198 -26.73 7.99 2.45
CA ARG A 198 -25.58 7.11 2.21
C ARG A 198 -24.30 7.90 1.93
N ARG A 199 -24.40 8.97 1.13
CA ARG A 199 -23.26 9.86 0.84
C ARG A 199 -22.74 10.52 2.12
N GLN A 200 -23.63 11.06 2.95
CA GLN A 200 -23.26 11.70 4.21
C GLN A 200 -22.63 10.73 5.21
N PHE A 201 -23.10 9.48 5.26
CA PHE A 201 -22.46 8.44 6.08
C PHE A 201 -21.06 8.08 5.53
N LEU A 202 -20.89 8.01 4.22
CA LEU A 202 -19.61 7.69 3.60
C LEU A 202 -18.57 8.80 3.78
N THR A 203 -18.98 10.07 3.65
CA THR A 203 -18.09 11.23 3.80
C THR A 203 -17.79 11.57 5.26
N GLY A 204 -18.44 10.90 6.22
CA GLY A 204 -18.29 11.18 7.64
C GLY A 204 -19.00 12.45 8.11
N VAL A 205 -19.76 13.11 7.22
CA VAL A 205 -20.40 14.41 7.50
C VAL A 205 -21.75 14.23 8.22
N HIS A 206 -22.33 13.04 8.18
CA HIS A 206 -23.63 12.79 8.81
C HIS A 206 -23.58 13.08 10.32
N PRO A 207 -24.57 13.79 10.90
CA PRO A 207 -24.56 14.14 12.33
C PRO A 207 -24.42 12.94 13.27
N LEU A 208 -24.95 11.78 12.89
CA LEU A 208 -24.77 10.55 13.66
C LEU A 208 -23.31 10.12 13.78
N ILE A 209 -22.51 10.31 12.74
CA ILE A 209 -21.08 9.99 12.78
C ILE A 209 -20.36 10.95 13.70
N ALA A 210 -20.65 12.26 13.60
CA ALA A 210 -20.11 13.24 14.54
C ALA A 210 -20.45 12.88 16.00
N PHE A 211 -21.68 12.44 16.25
CA PHE A 211 -22.13 12.02 17.57
C PHE A 211 -21.39 10.77 18.09
N LEU A 212 -21.18 9.76 17.23
CA LEU A 212 -20.43 8.55 17.59
C LEU A 212 -18.94 8.86 17.83
N ARG A 213 -18.32 9.72 17.01
CA ARG A 213 -16.93 10.16 17.19
C ARG A 213 -16.76 10.89 18.52
N LEU A 214 -17.67 11.79 18.88
CA LEU A 214 -17.66 12.44 20.20
C LEU A 214 -17.77 11.46 21.37
N ALA A 215 -18.49 10.35 21.19
CA ALA A 215 -18.70 9.36 22.24
C ALA A 215 -17.52 8.37 22.40
N GLU A 216 -16.78 8.11 21.32
CA GLU A 216 -15.80 7.01 21.26
C GLU A 216 -14.35 7.48 21.09
N GLU A 217 -14.12 8.61 20.42
CA GLU A 217 -12.78 9.10 20.12
C GLU A 217 -12.33 10.12 21.15
N TYR A 218 -11.09 9.97 21.62
CA TYR A 218 -10.43 11.04 22.36
C TYR A 218 -9.95 12.11 21.37
N LEU A 219 -10.81 13.10 21.13
CA LEU A 219 -10.50 14.23 20.26
C LEU A 219 -9.50 15.16 20.97
N GLY A 220 -8.24 15.14 20.51
CA GLY A 220 -7.17 16.00 21.04
C GLY A 220 -7.27 17.45 20.58
N ASP A 221 -8.04 17.71 19.52
CA ASP A 221 -8.30 19.04 18.99
C ASP A 221 -9.62 19.61 19.52
N HIS A 222 -9.54 20.74 20.22
CA HIS A 222 -10.70 21.42 20.78
C HIS A 222 -11.58 22.07 19.71
N GLU A 223 -11.03 22.47 18.56
CA GLU A 223 -11.81 23.03 17.46
C GLU A 223 -12.63 21.95 16.77
N GLU A 224 -12.02 20.80 16.43
CA GLU A 224 -12.74 19.66 15.85
C GLU A 224 -13.83 19.14 16.80
N ALA A 225 -13.52 19.00 18.09
CA ALA A 225 -14.50 18.59 19.08
C ALA A 225 -15.69 19.58 19.19
N SER A 226 -15.42 20.88 19.08
CA SER A 226 -16.46 21.92 19.09
C SER A 226 -17.35 21.85 17.84
N GLU A 227 -16.78 21.65 16.66
CA GLU A 227 -17.55 21.50 15.42
C GLU A 227 -18.44 20.26 15.44
N LEU A 228 -17.87 19.11 15.81
CA LEU A 228 -18.63 17.86 15.94
C LEU A 228 -19.74 18.00 16.99
N PHE A 229 -19.47 18.72 18.09
CA PHE A 229 -20.47 19.01 19.12
C PHE A 229 -21.62 19.83 18.56
N LEU A 230 -21.35 20.91 17.83
CA LEU A 230 -22.39 21.77 17.24
C LEU A 230 -23.27 21.00 16.25
N VAL A 231 -22.67 20.21 15.36
CA VAL A 231 -23.39 19.40 14.36
C VAL A 231 -24.30 18.37 15.06
N SER A 232 -23.76 17.67 16.06
CA SER A 232 -24.49 16.63 16.80
C SER A 232 -25.60 17.21 17.68
N ALA A 233 -25.32 18.32 18.37
CA ALA A 233 -26.25 18.99 19.27
C ALA A 233 -27.44 19.59 18.52
N ARG A 234 -27.22 20.11 17.32
CA ARG A 234 -28.29 20.60 16.44
C ARG A 234 -29.28 19.49 16.07
N GLU A 235 -28.78 18.27 15.85
CA GLU A 235 -29.58 17.17 15.35
C GLU A 235 -30.22 16.32 16.46
N PHE A 236 -29.52 16.10 17.57
CA PHE A 236 -29.91 15.17 18.64
C PHE A 236 -30.13 15.84 20.01
N GLY A 237 -29.87 17.14 20.12
CA GLY A 237 -30.02 17.92 21.35
C GLY A 237 -28.73 18.05 22.17
N ASN A 238 -28.66 19.15 22.93
CA ASN A 238 -27.48 19.50 23.73
C ASN A 238 -27.17 18.47 24.81
N LEU A 239 -28.18 18.04 25.58
CA LEU A 239 -27.98 17.17 26.74
C LEU A 239 -27.41 15.80 26.36
N LEU A 240 -27.93 15.18 25.30
CA LEU A 240 -27.41 13.90 24.81
C LEU A 240 -25.99 14.04 24.24
N THR A 241 -25.72 15.14 23.53
CA THR A 241 -24.38 15.41 22.96
C THR A 241 -23.35 15.69 24.06
N VAL A 242 -23.73 16.39 25.13
CA VAL A 242 -22.88 16.57 26.33
C VAL A 242 -22.62 15.22 27.00
N ALA A 243 -23.62 14.34 27.08
CA ALA A 243 -23.44 13.01 27.65
C ALA A 243 -22.46 12.16 26.81
N ALA A 244 -22.55 12.24 25.48
CA ALA A 244 -21.60 11.62 24.56
C ALA A 244 -20.18 12.16 24.75
N ALA A 245 -19.98 13.48 24.68
CA ALA A 245 -18.67 14.12 24.81
C ALA A 245 -17.99 13.91 26.18
N ARG A 246 -18.78 13.66 27.23
CA ARG A 246 -18.26 13.34 28.58
C ARG A 246 -17.95 11.85 28.79
N GLY A 247 -18.19 10.99 27.79
CA GLY A 247 -18.05 9.54 27.92
C GLY A 247 -19.12 8.91 28.84
N ASN A 248 -20.22 9.62 29.11
CA ASN A 248 -21.33 9.12 29.91
C ASN A 248 -22.35 8.34 29.07
N LEU A 249 -22.19 8.26 27.75
CA LEU A 249 -23.04 7.44 26.90
C LEU A 249 -22.43 6.05 26.75
N ILE A 250 -23.16 5.01 27.17
CA ILE A 250 -22.71 3.63 27.01
C ILE A 250 -23.19 3.14 25.65
N LEU A 251 -22.24 2.99 24.73
CA LEU A 251 -22.43 2.33 23.44
C LEU A 251 -21.94 0.88 23.52
N PRO A 252 -22.60 -0.07 22.84
CA PRO A 252 -22.05 -1.41 22.69
C PRO A 252 -20.67 -1.29 22.02
N GLN A 253 -19.68 -2.01 22.56
CA GLN A 253 -18.36 -2.09 21.94
C GLN A 253 -18.53 -2.58 20.50
N SER A 254 -17.89 -1.90 19.55
CA SER A 254 -17.80 -2.41 18.19
C SER A 254 -17.02 -3.73 18.26
N ASP A 255 -17.65 -4.82 17.86
CA ASP A 255 -16.95 -6.09 17.62
C ASP A 255 -16.06 -5.95 16.38
N GLN A 256 -15.03 -5.08 16.42
CA GLN A 256 -14.01 -5.00 15.37
C GLN A 256 -13.29 -6.35 15.23
N LYS A 257 -13.17 -7.13 16.33
CA LYS A 257 -12.69 -8.52 16.30
C LYS A 257 -13.66 -9.52 15.64
N GLY A 258 -14.95 -9.20 15.55
CA GLY A 258 -15.96 -10.07 14.92
C GLY A 258 -16.08 -9.83 13.41
N ALA A 259 -15.84 -8.58 12.96
CA ALA A 259 -15.81 -8.24 11.55
C ALA A 259 -14.58 -8.82 10.83
N GLU A 260 -13.39 -8.74 11.46
CA GLU A 260 -12.16 -9.34 10.93
C GLU A 260 -12.24 -10.89 10.91
N ARG A 261 -12.80 -11.51 11.96
CA ARG A 261 -13.04 -12.97 11.98
C ARG A 261 -14.06 -13.45 10.97
N ASN A 262 -15.10 -12.67 10.68
CA ASN A 262 -16.08 -13.03 9.64
C ASN A 262 -15.52 -12.84 8.23
N GLU A 263 -14.67 -11.84 7.98
CA GLU A 263 -13.96 -11.70 6.71
C GLU A 263 -12.92 -12.80 6.51
N GLU A 264 -12.20 -13.21 7.56
CA GLU A 264 -11.30 -14.37 7.55
C GLU A 264 -12.05 -15.70 7.42
N GLU A 265 -13.15 -15.93 8.14
CA GLU A 265 -13.95 -17.14 7.97
C GLU A 265 -14.61 -17.23 6.59
N VAL A 266 -15.03 -16.09 6.02
CA VAL A 266 -15.56 -16.03 4.65
C VAL A 266 -14.44 -16.27 3.63
N LYS A 267 -13.23 -15.72 3.84
CA LYS A 267 -12.04 -16.05 3.03
C LYS A 267 -11.66 -17.52 3.12
N ILE A 268 -11.59 -18.08 4.32
CA ILE A 268 -11.25 -19.49 4.58
C ILE A 268 -12.30 -20.42 3.97
N LYS A 269 -13.60 -20.10 4.08
CA LYS A 269 -14.69 -20.87 3.43
C LYS A 269 -14.67 -20.72 1.90
N TYR A 270 -14.22 -19.58 1.37
CA TYR A 270 -14.10 -19.35 -0.07
C TYR A 270 -12.87 -20.06 -0.66
N GLU A 271 -11.74 -20.06 0.04
CA GLU A 271 -10.51 -20.77 -0.33
C GLU A 271 -10.66 -22.29 -0.19
N ALA A 272 -11.29 -22.78 0.88
CA ALA A 272 -11.60 -24.21 1.02
C ALA A 272 -12.57 -24.74 -0.05
N LYS A 273 -13.46 -23.87 -0.57
CA LYS A 273 -14.36 -24.23 -1.69
C LYS A 273 -13.63 -24.20 -3.04
N LYS A 274 -12.63 -23.32 -3.20
CA LYS A 274 -11.75 -23.23 -4.37
C LYS A 274 -10.80 -24.43 -4.45
N VAL A 275 -10.26 -24.91 -3.33
CA VAL A 275 -9.43 -26.12 -3.26
C VAL A 275 -10.25 -27.37 -3.63
N LYS A 276 -11.49 -27.49 -3.13
CA LYS A 276 -12.39 -28.60 -3.49
C LYS A 276 -12.88 -28.59 -4.94
N GLU A 277 -12.92 -27.43 -5.62
CA GLU A 277 -13.20 -27.35 -7.06
C GLU A 277 -11.98 -27.66 -7.94
N VAL A 278 -10.76 -27.48 -7.43
CA VAL A 278 -9.51 -27.86 -8.10
C VAL A 278 -9.28 -29.38 -8.00
N GLU A 279 -9.50 -29.99 -6.83
CA GLU A 279 -9.41 -31.45 -6.65
C GLU A 279 -10.46 -32.23 -7.48
N LYS A 280 -11.62 -31.62 -7.75
CA LYS A 280 -12.66 -32.20 -8.62
C LYS A 280 -12.36 -32.07 -10.12
N LYS A 281 -11.42 -31.19 -10.50
CA LYS A 281 -10.93 -31.06 -11.89
C LYS A 281 -9.73 -31.97 -12.18
N GLU A 282 -8.97 -32.39 -11.17
CA GLU A 282 -7.83 -33.30 -11.33
C GLU A 282 -8.21 -34.79 -11.43
N SER A 283 -9.40 -35.18 -10.99
CA SER A 283 -9.93 -36.56 -11.09
C SER A 283 -10.65 -36.87 -12.41
N GLY A 284 -10.60 -35.95 -13.38
CA GLY A 284 -11.28 -36.07 -14.67
C GLY A 284 -10.39 -35.75 -15.89
N SER A 285 -9.10 -36.08 -15.86
CA SER A 285 -8.23 -35.94 -17.04
C SER A 285 -8.24 -37.24 -17.87
N LYS A 286 -9.18 -37.32 -18.84
CA LYS A 286 -8.97 -38.14 -20.02
C LYS A 286 -8.04 -37.38 -20.96
N SER A 287 -6.89 -38.01 -21.23
CA SER A 287 -5.92 -37.73 -22.30
C SER A 287 -6.44 -36.82 -23.42
N TYR A 288 -5.97 -35.56 -23.43
CA TYR A 288 -5.95 -34.69 -24.60
C TYR A 288 -4.49 -34.60 -25.07
N SER A 289 -4.05 -35.64 -25.77
CA SER A 289 -2.75 -35.79 -26.44
C SER A 289 -2.92 -35.60 -27.95
N GLY A 290 -3.44 -34.45 -28.37
CA GLY A 290 -3.71 -34.23 -29.79
C GLY A 290 -3.94 -32.78 -30.13
N TYR A 291 -2.94 -31.93 -29.87
CA TYR A 291 -2.78 -30.60 -30.46
C TYR A 291 -1.34 -30.09 -30.22
N LEU A 292 -0.33 -30.88 -30.65
CA LEU A 292 1.06 -30.42 -30.76
C LEU A 292 1.81 -31.05 -31.96
N ASP A 293 1.11 -31.67 -32.91
CA ASP A 293 1.69 -32.08 -34.20
C ASP A 293 1.18 -31.16 -35.31
N GLU A 294 1.70 -29.94 -35.37
CA GLU A 294 1.74 -29.08 -36.57
C GLU A 294 2.54 -27.79 -36.30
N MET A 295 3.74 -27.93 -35.74
CA MET A 295 4.78 -26.88 -35.82
C MET A 295 6.16 -27.53 -36.01
N ASN A 296 6.27 -28.40 -37.02
CA ASN A 296 7.54 -28.62 -37.69
C ASN A 296 7.74 -27.48 -38.70
N VAL A 297 8.38 -26.40 -38.24
CA VAL A 297 9.10 -25.48 -39.14
C VAL A 297 10.56 -25.62 -38.75
N GLU A 298 11.36 -26.10 -39.70
CA GLU A 298 12.82 -26.15 -39.64
C GLU A 298 13.43 -24.80 -39.19
N PRO A 299 14.65 -24.81 -38.61
CA PRO A 299 15.25 -23.61 -38.05
C PRO A 299 15.72 -22.68 -39.18
N VAL A 300 14.91 -21.67 -39.50
CA VAL A 300 15.32 -20.58 -40.38
C VAL A 300 16.00 -19.50 -39.55
N ALA A 301 17.32 -19.38 -39.74
CA ALA A 301 18.13 -18.29 -39.25
C ALA A 301 17.56 -16.92 -39.66
N GLY A 302 17.51 -15.98 -38.72
CA GLY A 302 17.30 -14.55 -38.97
C GLY A 302 15.84 -14.07 -38.99
N ARG A 303 15.17 -14.00 -37.83
CA ARG A 303 13.99 -13.13 -37.69
C ARG A 303 14.44 -11.71 -37.35
N LYS A 304 14.08 -10.72 -38.17
CA LYS A 304 14.16 -9.29 -37.81
C LYS A 304 13.08 -9.01 -36.74
N LEU A 305 13.50 -8.85 -35.48
CA LEU A 305 12.64 -8.42 -34.37
C LEU A 305 12.04 -7.04 -34.66
N ASN A 306 10.78 -6.81 -34.24
CA ASN A 306 10.19 -5.48 -34.30
C ASN A 306 10.99 -4.52 -33.40
N GLN A 307 11.14 -3.24 -33.78
CA GLN A 307 11.94 -2.24 -33.05
C GLN A 307 11.62 -2.18 -31.54
N ARG A 308 10.35 -2.39 -31.16
CA ARG A 308 9.90 -2.47 -29.76
C ARG A 308 10.43 -3.71 -29.04
N GLU A 309 10.39 -4.88 -29.68
CA GLU A 309 10.85 -6.14 -29.07
C GLU A 309 12.36 -6.10 -28.82
N ARG A 310 13.13 -5.58 -29.79
CA ARG A 310 14.56 -5.36 -29.65
C ARG A 310 14.89 -4.40 -28.50
N LEU A 311 14.12 -3.32 -28.33
CA LEU A 311 14.32 -2.39 -27.21
C LEU A 311 13.97 -3.01 -25.85
N VAL A 312 12.91 -3.82 -25.79
CA VAL A 312 12.57 -4.56 -24.58
C VAL A 312 13.70 -5.51 -24.21
N GLU A 313 14.23 -6.26 -25.17
CA GLU A 313 15.36 -7.16 -24.96
C GLU A 313 16.62 -6.41 -24.48
N GLN A 314 16.93 -5.27 -25.11
CA GLN A 314 18.03 -4.41 -24.69
C GLN A 314 17.87 -3.88 -23.26
N ILE A 315 16.65 -3.48 -22.84
CA ILE A 315 16.38 -3.06 -21.46
C ILE A 315 16.71 -4.18 -20.47
N PHE A 316 16.26 -5.41 -20.74
CA PHE A 316 16.53 -6.55 -19.86
C PHE A 316 18.00 -6.98 -19.87
N ASN A 317 18.69 -6.90 -21.00
CA ASN A 317 20.13 -7.11 -21.07
C ASN A 317 20.89 -6.09 -20.21
N LEU A 318 20.54 -4.80 -20.28
CA LEU A 318 21.13 -3.78 -19.40
C LEU A 318 20.87 -4.06 -17.92
N ILE A 319 19.67 -4.53 -17.57
CA ILE A 319 19.34 -4.90 -16.19
C ILE A 319 20.18 -6.10 -15.74
N ARG A 320 20.32 -7.12 -16.58
CA ARG A 320 21.17 -8.29 -16.32
C ARG A 320 22.62 -7.88 -16.07
N ASP A 321 23.13 -6.94 -16.87
CA ASP A 321 24.50 -6.41 -16.78
C ASP A 321 24.69 -5.39 -15.64
N GLY A 322 23.65 -5.12 -14.83
CA GLY A 322 23.72 -4.18 -13.71
C GLY A 322 23.66 -2.70 -14.08
N LYS A 323 23.32 -2.38 -15.32
CA LYS A 323 23.18 -1.02 -15.85
C LYS A 323 21.77 -0.49 -15.63
N LEU A 324 21.38 -0.37 -14.36
CA LEU A 324 20.01 0.00 -13.96
C LEU A 324 19.61 1.43 -14.32
N GLY A 325 20.55 2.39 -14.25
CA GLY A 325 20.32 3.76 -14.68
C GLY A 325 19.91 3.86 -16.15
N PRO A 326 20.73 3.36 -17.10
CA PRO A 326 20.36 3.26 -18.51
C PRO A 326 19.04 2.53 -18.77
N ALA A 327 18.83 1.39 -18.12
CA ALA A 327 17.60 0.61 -18.26
C ALA A 327 16.37 1.42 -17.82
N PHE A 328 16.47 2.17 -16.72
CA PHE A 328 15.40 3.06 -16.25
C PHE A 328 15.02 4.09 -17.31
N TRP A 329 15.98 4.75 -17.94
CA TRP A 329 15.71 5.78 -18.93
C TRP A 329 15.12 5.25 -20.23
N LEU A 330 15.62 4.12 -20.74
CA LEU A 330 15.01 3.45 -21.87
C LEU A 330 13.59 2.98 -21.56
N ASN A 331 13.36 2.51 -20.33
CA ASN A 331 12.03 2.11 -19.91
C ASN A 331 11.06 3.31 -19.79
N CYS A 332 11.51 4.46 -19.25
CA CYS A 332 10.73 5.71 -19.29
C CYS A 332 10.41 6.14 -20.73
N TYR A 333 11.38 6.01 -21.64
CA TYR A 333 11.18 6.28 -23.05
C TYR A 333 10.12 5.35 -23.66
N CYS A 334 10.14 4.06 -23.30
CA CYS A 334 9.10 3.12 -23.69
C CYS A 334 7.70 3.51 -23.15
N GLU A 335 7.60 3.95 -21.88
CA GLU A 335 6.34 4.42 -21.29
C GLU A 335 5.79 5.64 -22.03
N GLN A 336 6.66 6.57 -22.43
CA GLN A 336 6.26 7.78 -23.15
C GLN A 336 5.83 7.50 -24.59
N VAL A 337 6.54 6.62 -25.32
CA VAL A 337 6.27 6.36 -26.74
C VAL A 337 5.10 5.40 -26.95
N TRP A 338 4.95 4.40 -26.09
CA TRP A 338 3.98 3.31 -26.28
C TRP A 338 2.90 3.19 -25.20
N GLU A 339 2.89 4.08 -24.20
CA GLU A 339 2.00 4.04 -23.01
C GLU A 339 2.10 2.75 -22.16
N LYS A 340 2.92 1.77 -22.60
CA LYS A 340 3.08 0.44 -22.02
C LYS A 340 4.54 0.00 -22.17
N ALA A 341 5.30 0.19 -21.10
CA ALA A 341 6.64 -0.36 -20.93
C ALA A 341 6.61 -1.82 -20.44
N PRO A 342 7.72 -2.57 -20.61
CA PRO A 342 7.83 -3.95 -20.14
C PRO A 342 7.72 -4.04 -18.61
N LEU A 343 8.28 -3.06 -17.89
CA LEU A 343 8.16 -2.92 -16.44
C LEU A 343 7.72 -1.48 -16.11
N PRO A 344 7.10 -1.24 -14.95
CA PRO A 344 6.94 0.13 -14.48
C PRO A 344 8.31 0.75 -14.17
N SER A 345 8.58 1.96 -14.67
CA SER A 345 9.87 2.62 -14.47
C SER A 345 10.22 2.81 -12.99
N TRP A 346 9.22 3.01 -12.13
CA TRP A 346 9.42 3.14 -10.68
C TRP A 346 9.99 1.86 -10.04
N LEU A 347 9.76 0.68 -10.62
CA LEU A 347 10.27 -0.59 -10.09
C LEU A 347 11.77 -0.74 -10.38
N ILE A 348 12.20 -0.43 -11.61
CA ILE A 348 13.63 -0.36 -11.96
C ILE A 348 14.33 0.65 -11.05
N LYS A 349 13.68 1.80 -10.82
CA LYS A 349 14.19 2.82 -9.90
C LYS A 349 14.33 2.34 -8.47
N ALA A 350 13.35 1.59 -7.97
CA ALA A 350 13.40 0.99 -6.63
C ALA A 350 14.57 0.02 -6.49
N VAL A 351 14.80 -0.82 -7.50
CA VAL A 351 15.94 -1.76 -7.54
C VAL A 351 17.27 -1.01 -7.52
N GLU A 352 17.42 0.01 -8.36
CA GLU A 352 18.64 0.85 -8.42
C GLU A 352 18.97 1.49 -7.06
N ILE A 353 17.97 1.99 -6.34
CA ILE A 353 18.17 2.59 -5.02
C ILE A 353 18.41 1.53 -3.95
N ALA A 354 17.75 0.37 -4.05
CA ALA A 354 17.91 -0.74 -3.13
C ALA A 354 19.35 -1.30 -3.15
N GLU A 355 20.05 -1.25 -4.28
CA GLU A 355 21.45 -1.69 -4.37
C GLU A 355 22.42 -0.79 -3.56
N VAL A 356 22.09 0.49 -3.41
CA VAL A 356 22.98 1.47 -2.78
C VAL A 356 22.62 1.81 -1.34
N VAL A 357 21.48 1.33 -0.81
CA VAL A 357 21.05 1.62 0.56
C VAL A 357 22.06 1.07 1.59
N GLU A 358 22.39 1.90 2.58
CA GLU A 358 23.39 1.58 3.62
C GLU A 358 22.83 1.61 5.04
N GLY A 359 21.66 2.24 5.28
CA GLY A 359 21.06 2.22 6.61
C GLY A 359 19.74 2.98 6.76
N ASP A 360 19.05 2.70 7.87
CA ASP A 360 17.90 3.51 8.32
C ASP A 360 18.34 4.95 8.62
N GLY A 361 17.81 5.91 7.85
CA GLY A 361 18.11 7.35 7.98
C GLY A 361 19.00 7.92 6.87
N GLY A 362 19.50 7.08 5.96
CA GLY A 362 20.11 7.51 4.71
C GLY A 362 19.10 8.13 3.73
N VAL A 363 19.61 8.83 2.72
CA VAL A 363 18.79 9.44 1.66
C VAL A 363 18.10 8.36 0.82
N ALA A 364 18.77 7.23 0.57
CA ALA A 364 18.20 6.09 -0.15
C ALA A 364 16.99 5.51 0.58
N ALA A 365 17.05 5.35 1.91
CA ALA A 365 15.92 4.88 2.71
C ALA A 365 14.70 5.80 2.60
N GLY A 366 14.92 7.13 2.57
CA GLY A 366 13.86 8.11 2.34
C GLY A 366 13.21 8.01 0.96
N TRP A 367 14.03 7.81 -0.08
CA TRP A 367 13.56 7.57 -1.44
C TRP A 367 12.75 6.27 -1.56
N LEU A 368 13.25 5.16 -1.01
CA LEU A 368 12.55 3.88 -1.02
C LEU A 368 11.22 3.97 -0.28
N SER A 369 11.19 4.63 0.88
CA SER A 369 9.94 4.87 1.62
C SER A 369 8.92 5.64 0.79
N TYR A 370 9.36 6.66 0.04
CA TYR A 370 8.49 7.38 -0.87
C TYR A 370 7.95 6.48 -1.98
N ILE A 371 8.81 5.71 -2.66
CA ILE A 371 8.43 4.80 -3.74
C ILE A 371 7.43 3.76 -3.25
N TYR A 372 7.71 3.10 -2.13
CA TYR A 372 6.86 2.06 -1.54
C TYR A 372 5.50 2.58 -1.08
N LYS A 373 5.42 3.83 -0.62
CA LYS A 373 4.16 4.44 -0.17
C LYS A 373 3.26 4.89 -1.33
N HIS A 374 3.85 5.37 -2.42
CA HIS A 374 3.10 5.99 -3.52
C HIS A 374 2.85 5.07 -4.72
N ASN A 375 3.42 3.86 -4.73
CA ASN A 375 3.22 2.88 -5.79
C ASN A 375 2.58 1.60 -5.23
N ASN A 376 1.67 1.02 -6.02
CA ASN A 376 0.92 -0.15 -5.61
C ASN A 376 1.65 -1.45 -6.03
N PHE A 377 2.39 -2.05 -5.09
CA PHE A 377 3.03 -3.36 -5.29
C PHE A 377 2.01 -4.51 -5.39
N GLU A 378 0.84 -4.40 -4.77
CA GLU A 378 -0.18 -5.45 -4.81
C GLU A 378 -0.79 -5.57 -6.21
N SER A 379 -1.11 -4.44 -6.84
CA SER A 379 -1.66 -4.44 -8.21
C SER A 379 -0.64 -4.94 -9.24
N LEU A 380 0.66 -4.82 -8.96
CA LEU A 380 1.72 -5.40 -9.79
C LEU A 380 1.69 -6.94 -9.75
N LEU A 381 1.45 -7.51 -8.57
CA LEU A 381 1.50 -8.96 -8.30
C LEU A 381 0.16 -9.68 -8.56
N GLU A 382 -0.96 -8.94 -8.57
CA GLU A 382 -2.30 -9.46 -8.84
C GLU A 382 -2.69 -9.50 -10.33
N LYS A 383 -1.94 -8.81 -11.21
CA LYS A 383 -2.21 -8.81 -12.66
C LYS A 383 -2.18 -10.26 -13.18
N LYS A 384 -3.34 -10.74 -13.66
CA LYS A 384 -3.53 -12.02 -14.35
C LYS A 384 -2.78 -12.05 -15.68
N THR A 385 -1.47 -12.08 -15.62
CA THR A 385 -0.58 -12.38 -16.74
C THR A 385 -0.12 -13.84 -16.60
N GLY A 386 0.29 -14.48 -17.70
CA GLY A 386 0.77 -15.87 -17.70
C GLY A 386 1.86 -16.12 -16.63
N GLY A 387 2.10 -17.39 -16.30
CA GLY A 387 2.99 -17.78 -15.19
C GLY A 387 4.39 -17.14 -15.21
N GLU A 388 4.97 -16.94 -16.39
CA GLU A 388 6.30 -16.35 -16.59
C GLU A 388 6.35 -14.84 -16.27
N ASN A 389 5.37 -14.06 -16.75
CA ASN A 389 5.28 -12.64 -16.42
C ASN A 389 5.12 -12.41 -14.91
N LYS A 390 4.35 -13.28 -14.24
CA LYS A 390 4.21 -13.22 -12.78
C LYS A 390 5.55 -13.45 -12.07
N LEU A 391 6.33 -14.42 -12.51
CA LEU A 391 7.66 -14.70 -11.94
C LEU A 391 8.61 -13.51 -12.12
N VAL A 392 8.65 -12.88 -13.30
CA VAL A 392 9.48 -11.69 -13.55
C VAL A 392 9.13 -10.57 -12.56
N PHE A 393 7.85 -10.20 -12.44
CA PHE A 393 7.45 -9.16 -11.49
C PHE A 393 7.75 -9.51 -10.03
N SER A 394 7.60 -10.78 -9.65
CA SER A 394 7.94 -11.24 -8.31
C SER A 394 9.44 -11.16 -8.02
N LEU A 395 10.30 -11.57 -8.97
CA LEU A 395 11.77 -11.48 -8.82
C LEU A 395 12.24 -10.03 -8.70
N PHE A 396 11.75 -9.13 -9.56
CA PHE A 396 12.08 -7.71 -9.49
C PHE A 396 11.60 -7.07 -8.19
N SER A 397 10.39 -7.42 -7.74
CA SER A 397 9.86 -6.94 -6.46
C SER A 397 10.72 -7.42 -5.29
N ALA A 398 11.09 -8.71 -5.27
CA ALA A 398 11.96 -9.26 -4.24
C ALA A 398 13.33 -8.57 -4.23
N ALA A 399 13.97 -8.42 -5.40
CA ALA A 399 15.26 -7.74 -5.54
C ALA A 399 15.20 -6.29 -5.00
N SER A 400 14.10 -5.58 -5.25
CA SER A 400 13.91 -4.21 -4.75
C SER A 400 13.66 -4.11 -3.24
N LEU A 401 13.35 -5.21 -2.55
CA LEU A 401 12.85 -5.20 -1.17
C LEU A 401 13.74 -5.95 -0.17
N LEU A 402 14.47 -6.98 -0.60
CA LEU A 402 15.27 -7.85 0.28
C LEU A 402 16.38 -7.10 1.03
N ARG A 403 17.25 -6.37 0.33
CA ARG A 403 18.32 -5.59 0.97
C ARG A 403 17.78 -4.45 1.84
N PRO A 404 16.81 -3.63 1.37
CA PRO A 404 16.19 -2.61 2.22
C PRO A 404 15.50 -3.18 3.46
N ALA A 405 14.89 -4.37 3.39
CA ALA A 405 14.26 -4.98 4.56
C ALA A 405 15.27 -5.32 5.66
N LEU A 406 16.50 -5.68 5.29
CA LEU A 406 17.58 -5.93 6.24
C LEU A 406 18.24 -4.64 6.74
N VAL A 407 18.64 -3.77 5.83
CA VAL A 407 19.55 -2.65 6.11
C VAL A 407 18.81 -1.36 6.47
N ALA A 408 17.61 -1.16 5.94
CA ALA A 408 16.77 0.01 6.18
C ALA A 408 15.29 -0.38 6.39
N PRO A 409 14.95 -1.18 7.42
CA PRO A 409 13.60 -1.68 7.66
C PRO A 409 12.55 -0.57 7.85
N GLY A 410 12.97 0.63 8.29
CA GLY A 410 12.13 1.81 8.40
C GLY A 410 11.61 2.35 7.06
N SER A 411 12.17 1.92 5.93
CA SER A 411 11.66 2.24 4.59
C SER A 411 10.25 1.67 4.33
N GLY A 412 9.86 0.61 5.04
CA GLY A 412 8.60 -0.12 4.83
C GLY A 412 8.75 -1.39 4.00
N ALA A 413 9.96 -1.73 3.54
CA ALA A 413 10.23 -2.94 2.76
C ALA A 413 9.76 -4.26 3.41
N PRO A 414 9.96 -4.50 4.73
CA PRO A 414 9.52 -5.75 5.37
C PRO A 414 8.01 -6.00 5.25
N LEU A 415 7.19 -4.93 5.28
CA LEU A 415 5.73 -5.04 5.16
C LEU A 415 5.31 -5.46 3.75
N LEU A 416 6.06 -5.03 2.73
CA LEU A 416 5.80 -5.39 1.35
C LEU A 416 6.31 -6.80 1.03
N LEU A 417 7.43 -7.24 1.62
CA LEU A 417 7.93 -8.62 1.46
C LEU A 417 6.89 -9.68 1.85
N LYS A 418 6.08 -9.45 2.91
CA LYS A 418 5.00 -10.36 3.32
C LYS A 418 3.94 -10.59 2.24
N LYS A 419 3.82 -9.65 1.30
CA LYS A 419 2.77 -9.62 0.27
C LYS A 419 3.24 -10.20 -1.05
N ILE A 420 4.55 -10.45 -1.21
CA ILE A 420 5.07 -11.06 -2.42
C ILE A 420 4.68 -12.54 -2.46
N GLY A 421 4.12 -12.97 -3.58
CA GLY A 421 3.84 -14.38 -3.86
C GLY A 421 4.28 -14.77 -5.27
N GLY A 422 4.27 -16.07 -5.56
CA GLY A 422 4.71 -16.59 -6.87
C GLY A 422 6.23 -16.70 -7.03
N LEU A 423 6.99 -16.64 -5.94
CA LEU A 423 8.42 -16.94 -5.92
C LEU A 423 8.66 -18.44 -5.66
N PRO A 424 9.82 -18.97 -6.07
CA PRO A 424 10.34 -20.25 -5.58
C PRO A 424 10.40 -20.32 -4.05
N GLY A 425 10.29 -21.52 -3.48
CA GLY A 425 10.09 -21.76 -2.05
C GLY A 425 11.19 -21.17 -1.16
N GLY A 426 12.46 -21.36 -1.49
CA GLY A 426 13.60 -20.83 -0.75
C GLY A 426 13.69 -19.31 -0.78
N ILE A 427 13.35 -18.69 -1.92
CA ILE A 427 13.29 -17.21 -2.01
C ILE A 427 12.11 -16.69 -1.18
N GLN A 428 10.97 -17.38 -1.22
CA GLN A 428 9.79 -17.05 -0.41
C GLN A 428 10.08 -17.18 1.10
N GLU A 429 10.85 -18.20 1.50
CA GLU A 429 11.30 -18.39 2.87
C GLU A 429 12.25 -17.27 3.32
N LEU A 430 13.23 -16.91 2.50
CA LEU A 430 14.12 -15.78 2.77
C LEU A 430 13.34 -14.46 2.92
N CYS A 431 12.37 -14.21 2.03
CA CYS A 431 11.45 -13.08 2.14
C CYS A 431 10.68 -13.10 3.46
N ALA A 432 10.19 -14.27 3.91
CA ALA A 432 9.45 -14.41 5.15
C ALA A 432 10.32 -14.13 6.40
N VAL A 433 11.57 -14.62 6.41
CA VAL A 433 12.52 -14.37 7.50
C VAL A 433 12.84 -12.86 7.60
N LEU A 434 13.15 -12.22 6.46
CA LEU A 434 13.46 -10.79 6.42
C LEU A 434 12.24 -9.89 6.66
N ALA A 435 11.04 -10.37 6.34
CA ALA A 435 9.81 -9.67 6.68
C ALA A 435 9.51 -9.67 8.18
N GLY A 436 10.04 -10.66 8.92
CA GLY A 436 9.89 -10.88 10.35
C GLY A 436 8.45 -11.23 10.79
N ASN A 437 8.32 -11.98 11.89
CA ASN A 437 7.02 -12.21 12.56
C ASN A 437 6.47 -10.96 13.28
N GLY A 438 7.10 -9.80 13.10
CA GLY A 438 6.72 -8.56 13.79
C GLY A 438 5.37 -8.03 13.33
N GLU A 439 4.40 -8.06 14.26
CA GLU A 439 3.32 -7.08 14.34
C GLU A 439 3.88 -5.64 14.22
N GLN A 440 3.00 -4.70 13.87
CA GLN A 440 3.23 -3.31 13.42
C GLN A 440 4.02 -2.36 14.37
N VAL A 441 4.98 -2.81 15.18
CA VAL A 441 5.62 -2.00 16.23
C VAL A 441 6.65 -0.97 15.69
N GLY A 442 6.85 -0.87 14.37
CA GLY A 442 7.81 0.07 13.76
C GLY A 442 7.35 1.54 13.71
N LEU A 443 6.03 1.78 13.59
CA LEU A 443 5.44 3.10 13.41
C LEU A 443 4.88 3.70 14.72
N ASP A 444 4.62 2.86 15.73
CA ASP A 444 3.87 3.28 16.92
C ASP A 444 4.73 3.99 17.96
N TRP A 445 6.00 3.59 18.14
CA TRP A 445 6.86 4.17 19.19
C TRP A 445 7.14 5.67 19.00
N LYS A 446 7.17 6.17 17.74
CA LYS A 446 7.30 7.61 17.47
C LYS A 446 6.04 8.37 17.89
N LYS A 447 4.86 7.78 17.65
CA LYS A 447 3.58 8.35 18.10
C LYS A 447 3.48 8.29 19.62
N GLU A 448 3.90 7.20 20.25
CA GLU A 448 3.93 7.09 21.71
C GLU A 448 4.91 8.10 22.34
N LEU A 449 6.08 8.35 21.75
CA LEU A 449 7.00 9.42 22.20
C LEU A 449 6.41 10.81 22.04
N GLN A 450 5.77 11.08 20.91
CA GLN A 450 5.08 12.36 20.69
C GLN A 450 3.91 12.56 21.66
N ALA A 451 3.13 11.50 21.89
CA ALA A 451 2.05 11.49 22.87
C ALA A 451 2.59 11.75 24.28
N LEU A 452 3.70 11.12 24.67
CA LEU A 452 4.32 11.33 25.98
C LEU A 452 4.89 12.75 26.13
N SER A 453 5.56 13.29 25.10
CA SER A 453 6.01 14.70 25.08
C SER A 453 4.83 15.67 25.24
N HIS A 454 3.74 15.40 24.53
CA HIS A 454 2.52 16.20 24.62
C HIS A 454 1.85 16.08 26.00
N GLU A 455 1.83 14.88 26.59
CA GLU A 455 1.33 14.61 27.93
C GLU A 455 2.16 15.38 28.98
N VAL A 456 3.49 15.37 28.88
CA VAL A 456 4.39 16.15 29.75
C VAL A 456 4.13 17.64 29.59
N THR A 457 3.99 18.14 28.36
CA THR A 457 3.72 19.56 28.10
C THR A 457 2.37 19.98 28.69
N THR A 458 1.35 19.15 28.54
CA THR A 458 0.00 19.39 29.08
C THR A 458 0.01 19.33 30.60
N TRP A 459 0.71 18.36 31.18
CA TRP A 459 0.90 18.23 32.62
C TRP A 459 1.60 19.46 33.19
N GLN A 460 2.67 19.93 32.56
CA GLN A 460 3.41 21.13 32.99
C GLN A 460 2.53 22.39 32.93
N LYS A 461 1.75 22.58 31.85
CA LYS A 461 0.78 23.69 31.74
C LYS A 461 -0.29 23.65 32.84
N ARG A 462 -0.85 22.47 33.14
CA ARG A 462 -1.87 22.30 34.19
C ARG A 462 -1.32 22.55 35.58
N ASN A 463 -0.03 22.25 35.80
CA ASN A 463 0.60 22.38 37.10
C ASN A 463 1.44 23.67 37.25
N GLN A 464 1.48 24.55 36.26
CA GLN A 464 2.29 25.78 36.35
C GLN A 464 1.83 26.72 37.47
N LYS A 465 0.52 26.80 37.70
CA LYS A 465 -0.10 27.62 38.77
C LYS A 465 -0.96 26.75 39.68
N LEU A 466 -0.32 25.90 40.48
CA LEU A 466 -1.04 25.11 41.48
C LEU A 466 -1.62 26.02 42.57
N THR A 467 -2.93 25.94 42.77
CA THR A 467 -3.60 26.53 43.94
C THR A 467 -3.27 25.68 45.17
N LEU A 468 -2.16 25.98 45.84
CA LEU A 468 -1.75 25.27 47.05
C LEU A 468 -2.31 25.95 48.30
N ALA A 469 -2.48 25.16 49.37
CA ALA A 469 -3.06 25.62 50.63
C ALA A 469 -2.21 26.68 51.36
N SER A 470 -0.93 26.84 50.99
CA SER A 470 -0.02 27.81 51.58
C SER A 470 0.75 28.58 50.50
N PRO A 471 0.90 29.91 50.63
CA PRO A 471 1.77 30.71 49.76
C PRO A 471 3.22 30.22 49.73
N LEU A 472 3.69 29.63 50.83
CA LEU A 472 5.04 29.10 50.95
C LEU A 472 5.22 27.80 50.13
N ALA A 473 4.17 26.99 50.03
CA ALA A 473 4.15 25.83 49.15
C ALA A 473 4.08 26.23 47.66
N VAL A 474 3.39 27.34 47.34
CA VAL A 474 3.39 27.92 45.98
C VAL A 474 4.78 28.34 45.56
N LYS A 475 5.50 29.09 46.41
CA LYS A 475 6.89 29.50 46.13
C LYS A 475 7.84 28.31 45.94
N LEU A 476 7.71 27.28 46.79
CA LEU A 476 8.47 26.03 46.64
C LEU A 476 8.20 25.38 45.29
N TRP A 477 6.94 25.30 44.88
CA TRP A 477 6.55 24.69 43.63
C TRP A 477 7.01 25.48 42.40
N GLU A 478 6.99 26.81 42.48
CA GLU A 478 7.54 27.69 41.44
C GLU A 478 9.05 27.49 41.30
N LYS A 479 9.79 27.48 42.41
CA LYS A 479 11.24 27.24 42.42
C LYS A 479 11.60 25.88 41.81
N MET A 480 10.86 24.83 42.15
CA MET A 480 11.12 23.49 41.59
C MET A 480 11.01 23.42 40.06
N GLN A 481 10.25 24.34 39.44
CA GLN A 481 10.07 24.42 37.99
C GLN A 481 11.12 25.30 37.28
N GLU A 482 11.95 26.04 38.02
CA GLU A 482 12.98 26.90 37.45
C GLU A 482 14.03 26.10 36.68
N GLU A 483 14.70 26.78 35.75
CA GLU A 483 15.73 26.16 34.92
C GLU A 483 16.88 25.61 35.77
N GLY A 484 17.19 24.33 35.59
CA GLY A 484 18.21 23.63 36.37
C GLY A 484 17.71 23.04 37.70
N GLU A 485 16.45 23.24 38.08
CA GLU A 485 15.87 22.66 39.30
C GLU A 485 15.22 21.28 39.05
N LEU A 486 14.73 20.65 40.13
CA LEU A 486 14.35 19.24 40.14
C LEU A 486 13.33 18.84 39.06
N LEU A 487 12.22 19.59 38.90
CA LEU A 487 11.20 19.26 37.89
C LEU A 487 11.71 19.55 36.48
N TYR A 488 12.50 20.61 36.31
CA TYR A 488 13.10 20.94 35.01
C TYR A 488 14.05 19.83 34.55
N LYS A 489 14.98 19.41 35.40
CA LYS A 489 15.92 18.30 35.13
C LYS A 489 15.20 17.00 34.79
N LEU A 490 14.06 16.75 35.42
CA LEU A 490 13.29 15.51 35.24
C LEU A 490 12.44 15.50 33.96
N LEU A 491 11.77 16.61 33.63
CA LEU A 491 10.74 16.65 32.57
C LEU A 491 11.23 17.28 31.26
N GLN A 492 12.18 18.20 31.30
CA GLN A 492 12.67 18.87 30.09
C GLN A 492 13.26 17.87 29.08
N PRO A 493 14.10 16.89 29.47
CA PRO A 493 14.65 15.95 28.52
C PRO A 493 13.60 14.96 27.97
N VAL A 494 12.50 14.72 28.72
CA VAL A 494 11.36 13.93 28.24
C VAL A 494 10.58 14.68 27.16
N LYS A 495 10.38 16.00 27.35
CA LYS A 495 9.71 16.89 26.39
C LYS A 495 10.51 17.03 25.08
N GLU A 496 11.83 17.18 25.19
CA GLU A 496 12.73 17.30 24.04
C GLU A 496 13.15 15.95 23.45
N ASN A 497 12.81 14.85 24.11
CA ASN A 497 13.27 13.50 23.78
C ASN A 497 14.81 13.42 23.64
N ALA A 498 15.52 14.04 24.58
CA ALA A 498 16.97 14.16 24.57
C ALA A 498 17.62 12.84 24.99
N LYS A 499 18.02 12.03 23.99
CA LYS A 499 18.65 10.70 24.23
C LYS A 499 19.92 10.75 25.07
N GLY A 500 20.69 11.84 24.98
CA GLY A 500 21.91 12.03 25.76
C GLY A 500 21.68 12.08 27.27
N ALA A 501 20.47 12.42 27.71
CA ALA A 501 20.10 12.53 29.12
C ALA A 501 19.49 11.22 29.70
N LEU A 502 19.46 10.12 28.94
CA LEU A 502 18.82 8.87 29.37
C LEU A 502 19.43 8.31 30.66
N GLU A 503 20.76 8.32 30.78
CA GLU A 503 21.45 7.78 31.94
C GLU A 503 21.30 8.68 33.17
N ASP A 504 21.41 10.00 32.97
CA ASP A 504 21.19 10.99 34.02
C ASP A 504 19.77 10.90 34.59
N ILE A 505 18.76 10.78 33.73
CA ILE A 505 17.37 10.58 34.17
C ILE A 505 17.19 9.20 34.82
N ARG A 506 17.83 8.14 34.31
CA ARG A 506 17.77 6.81 34.93
C ARG A 506 18.29 6.85 36.37
N MET A 507 19.45 7.49 36.58
CA MET A 507 20.01 7.69 37.92
C MET A 507 19.07 8.54 38.79
N LEU A 508 18.59 9.68 38.28
CA LEU A 508 17.71 10.59 39.03
C LEU A 508 16.38 9.91 39.42
N VAL A 509 15.74 9.20 38.50
CA VAL A 509 14.51 8.43 38.76
C VAL A 509 14.77 7.33 39.78
N SER A 510 15.90 6.61 39.68
CA SER A 510 16.23 5.55 40.65
C SER A 510 16.41 6.09 42.07
N TYR A 511 17.06 7.24 42.23
CA TYR A 511 17.27 7.91 43.50
C TYR A 511 15.96 8.45 44.09
N LEU A 512 15.16 9.16 43.29
CA LEU A 512 13.89 9.76 43.71
C LEU A 512 12.76 8.74 43.93
N ARG A 513 12.95 7.48 43.53
CA ARG A 513 12.00 6.39 43.76
C ARG A 513 11.84 6.09 45.25
N GLU A 514 12.89 6.29 46.04
CA GLU A 514 12.83 6.13 47.49
C GLU A 514 12.14 7.32 48.14
N GLU A 515 11.13 7.06 48.97
CA GLU A 515 10.31 8.11 49.57
C GLU A 515 11.14 9.07 50.45
N ASN A 516 12.18 8.56 51.10
CA ASN A 516 13.07 9.37 51.95
C ASN A 516 13.90 10.35 51.11
N ASN A 517 14.39 9.94 49.94
CA ASN A 517 15.16 10.79 49.04
C ASN A 517 14.26 11.87 48.41
N LEU A 518 13.05 11.49 48.00
CA LEU A 518 12.05 12.43 47.51
C LEU A 518 11.72 13.52 48.56
N LYS A 519 11.52 13.12 49.82
CA LYS A 519 11.29 14.05 50.93
C LYS A 519 12.50 14.92 51.22
N LYS A 520 13.70 14.35 51.15
CA LYS A 520 14.97 15.05 51.38
C LYS A 520 15.19 16.14 50.34
N GLU A 521 15.05 15.85 49.05
CA GLU A 521 15.23 16.86 47.99
C GLU A 521 14.24 18.04 48.13
N VAL A 522 12.99 17.73 48.49
CA VAL A 522 11.97 18.74 48.73
C VAL A 522 12.29 19.59 49.97
N ALA A 523 12.85 18.97 51.02
CA ALA A 523 13.31 19.68 52.22
C ALA A 523 14.56 20.53 51.95
N ASP A 524 15.53 20.00 51.20
CA ASP A 524 16.77 20.71 50.86
C ASP A 524 16.46 21.97 50.01
N LEU A 525 15.57 21.84 49.03
CA LEU A 525 15.05 22.99 48.25
C LEU A 525 14.33 24.01 49.13
N TYR A 526 13.59 23.55 50.14
CA TYR A 526 12.88 24.40 51.09
C TYR A 526 13.81 25.18 51.99
N TYR A 527 14.79 24.52 52.60
CA TYR A 527 15.78 25.18 53.44
C TYR A 527 16.62 26.17 52.64
N GLY A 528 16.91 25.86 51.37
CA GLY A 528 17.56 26.80 50.44
C GLY A 528 16.70 28.01 50.03
N MET A 529 15.45 28.14 50.48
CA MET A 529 14.62 29.34 50.29
C MET A 529 14.44 30.18 51.55
N GLN A 530 14.80 29.68 52.74
CA GLN A 530 14.64 30.41 53.99
C GLN A 530 15.92 31.17 54.35
N ASP A 531 15.83 32.50 54.40
CA ASP A 531 16.91 33.38 54.88
C ASP A 531 16.94 33.53 56.43
N SER A 532 16.03 32.88 57.18
CA SER A 532 15.90 33.08 58.64
C SER A 532 15.87 31.78 59.48
N LYS A 533 16.35 31.91 60.73
CA LYS A 533 16.67 30.86 61.73
C LYS A 533 15.47 30.13 62.38
N GLU A 534 14.24 30.28 61.90
CA GLU A 534 13.10 29.55 62.48
C GLU A 534 12.85 28.24 61.71
N SER A 535 13.33 27.14 62.28
CA SER A 535 13.28 25.79 61.73
C SER A 535 11.86 25.20 61.81
N LEU A 536 10.92 25.70 61.01
CA LEU A 536 9.69 24.95 60.73
C LEU A 536 10.02 23.82 59.74
N GLU A 537 9.73 22.57 60.13
CA GLU A 537 9.85 21.45 59.20
C GLU A 537 8.82 21.60 58.06
N ILE A 538 9.29 21.45 56.81
CA ILE A 538 8.47 21.59 55.60
C ILE A 538 7.17 20.77 55.64
N PHE A 539 7.18 19.59 56.27
CA PHE A 539 6.02 18.69 56.31
C PHE A 539 4.92 19.13 57.28
N HIS A 540 5.16 20.17 58.09
CA HIS A 540 4.13 20.85 58.87
C HIS A 540 3.41 21.96 58.08
N ILE A 541 3.89 22.31 56.88
CA ILE A 541 3.27 23.35 56.04
C ILE A 541 2.08 22.76 55.28
N PRO A 542 0.88 23.38 55.38
CA PRO A 542 -0.26 23.01 54.56
C PRO A 542 0.08 23.07 53.06
N GLY A 543 -0.07 21.96 52.33
CA GLY A 543 0.23 21.88 50.89
C GLY A 543 1.55 21.20 50.53
N SER A 544 2.45 20.92 51.48
CA SER A 544 3.68 20.15 51.27
C SER A 544 3.42 18.75 50.68
N TRP A 545 2.37 18.07 51.17
CA TRP A 545 1.93 16.79 50.63
C TRP A 545 1.38 16.88 49.20
N GLN A 546 0.80 18.03 48.80
CA GLN A 546 0.36 18.25 47.43
C GLN A 546 1.55 18.39 46.48
N VAL A 547 2.61 19.09 46.91
CA VAL A 547 3.89 19.18 46.17
C VAL A 547 4.50 17.80 45.96
N LEU A 548 4.59 16.98 47.01
CA LEU A 548 5.07 15.59 46.89
C LEU A 548 4.23 14.74 45.95
N ALA A 549 2.90 14.87 46.01
CA ALA A 549 2.00 14.13 45.13
C ALA A 549 2.24 14.47 43.66
N ARG A 550 2.44 15.76 43.34
CA ARG A 550 2.72 16.21 41.97
C ARG A 550 4.11 15.81 41.50
N LEU A 551 5.11 15.85 42.38
CA LEU A 551 6.45 15.36 42.05
C LEU A 551 6.43 13.86 41.70
N ARG A 552 5.61 13.05 42.39
CA ARG A 552 5.39 11.64 42.04
C ARG A 552 4.74 11.45 40.67
N GLU A 553 3.84 12.33 40.27
CA GLU A 553 3.26 12.30 38.91
C GLU A 553 4.32 12.58 37.85
N ALA A 554 5.18 13.59 38.08
CA ALA A 554 6.31 13.90 37.19
C ALA A 554 7.29 12.71 37.08
N LEU A 555 7.60 12.05 38.21
CA LEU A 555 8.44 10.85 38.25
C LEU A 555 7.86 9.73 37.37
N LYS A 556 6.54 9.48 37.44
CA LYS A 556 5.87 8.47 36.61
C LYS A 556 5.98 8.77 35.11
N LEU A 557 5.97 10.04 34.71
CA LEU A 557 6.14 10.44 33.32
C LEU A 557 7.57 10.14 32.83
N ALA A 558 8.58 10.45 33.65
CA ALA A 558 9.98 10.12 33.37
C ALA A 558 10.22 8.59 33.33
N GLU A 559 9.61 7.83 34.25
CA GLU A 559 9.66 6.36 34.23
C GLU A 559 9.07 5.76 32.96
N ARG A 560 7.93 6.30 32.48
CA ARG A 560 7.31 5.87 31.23
C ARG A 560 8.22 6.13 30.04
N TRP A 561 8.90 7.27 30.02
CA TRP A 561 9.87 7.61 28.97
C TRP A 561 11.05 6.64 28.94
N LEU A 562 11.64 6.33 30.10
CA LEU A 562 12.73 5.33 30.21
C LEU A 562 12.28 3.94 29.74
N LYS A 563 11.11 3.46 30.19
CA LYS A 563 10.56 2.15 29.78
C LYS A 563 10.34 2.08 28.27
N LEU A 564 9.95 3.19 27.66
CA LEU A 564 9.71 3.26 26.23
C LEU A 564 11.02 3.19 25.43
N HIS A 565 12.08 3.87 25.89
CA HIS A 565 13.42 3.74 25.30
C HIS A 565 14.04 2.35 25.50
N GLU A 566 13.81 1.71 26.65
CA GLU A 566 14.20 0.30 26.85
C GLU A 566 13.47 -0.64 25.89
N ARG A 567 12.17 -0.41 25.66
CA ARG A 567 11.38 -1.18 24.69
C ARG A 567 11.89 -0.99 23.26
N ILE A 568 12.25 0.25 22.89
CA ILE A 568 12.86 0.56 21.58
C ILE A 568 14.19 -0.18 21.42
N THR A 569 15.03 -0.18 22.44
CA THR A 569 16.37 -0.81 22.40
C THR A 569 16.25 -2.31 22.24
N LYS A 570 15.42 -2.97 23.07
CA LYS A 570 15.12 -4.41 22.96
C LYS A 570 14.50 -4.80 21.62
N ASN A 571 13.61 -3.96 21.08
CA ASN A 571 13.00 -4.22 19.78
C ASN A 571 13.98 -4.06 18.60
N LYS A 572 14.99 -3.20 18.71
CA LYS A 572 16.05 -3.07 17.69
C LYS A 572 16.96 -4.29 17.68
N GLU A 573 17.36 -4.77 18.86
CA GLU A 573 18.17 -5.98 19.02
C GLU A 573 17.43 -7.24 18.55
N ALA A 574 16.12 -7.33 18.78
CA ALA A 574 15.29 -8.47 18.35
C ALA A 574 14.94 -8.48 16.85
N ARG A 575 15.21 -7.39 16.10
CA ARG A 575 14.75 -7.24 14.70
C ARG A 575 15.84 -7.38 13.65
N THR A 576 17.12 -7.38 14.01
CA THR A 576 18.18 -7.69 13.05
C THR A 576 18.41 -9.20 13.10
N PRO A 577 17.95 -9.98 12.11
CA PRO A 577 18.25 -11.41 12.06
C PRO A 577 19.77 -11.60 12.18
N GLN A 578 20.18 -12.53 13.05
CA GLN A 578 21.59 -12.85 13.18
C GLN A 578 22.05 -13.53 11.90
N LYS A 579 23.36 -13.45 11.62
CA LYS A 579 23.95 -14.08 10.42
C LYS A 579 23.58 -15.55 10.30
N ASP A 580 23.46 -16.24 11.44
CA ASP A 580 23.13 -17.66 11.51
C ASP A 580 21.65 -17.93 11.15
N ASP A 581 20.74 -16.98 11.38
CA ASP A 581 19.31 -17.12 11.07
C ASP A 581 19.02 -17.04 9.55
N LEU A 582 19.92 -16.44 8.79
CA LEU A 582 19.75 -16.19 7.35
C LEU A 582 20.59 -17.12 6.45
N ARG A 583 21.54 -17.87 7.02
CA ARG A 583 22.44 -18.71 6.24
C ARG A 583 21.70 -19.82 5.49
N GLU A 584 20.86 -20.58 6.19
CA GLU A 584 20.07 -21.66 5.58
C GLU A 584 19.03 -21.15 4.57
N PRO A 585 18.21 -20.11 4.90
CA PRO A 585 17.28 -19.53 3.92
C PRO A 585 17.99 -18.98 2.67
N LEU A 586 19.17 -18.38 2.81
CA LEU A 586 19.90 -17.81 1.67
C LEU A 586 20.50 -18.91 0.78
N LEU A 587 21.01 -20.00 1.35
CA LEU A 587 21.44 -21.18 0.59
C LEU A 587 20.27 -21.84 -0.17
N SER A 588 19.13 -21.98 0.51
CA SER A 588 17.89 -22.48 -0.08
C SER A 588 17.44 -21.59 -1.25
N ALA A 589 17.44 -20.27 -1.05
CA ALA A 589 17.09 -19.29 -2.08
C ALA A 589 18.02 -19.34 -3.30
N ARG A 590 19.34 -19.50 -3.11
CA ARG A 590 20.30 -19.64 -4.22
C ARG A 590 20.05 -20.90 -5.03
N LYS A 591 19.82 -22.04 -4.38
CA LYS A 591 19.53 -23.32 -5.07
C LYS A 591 18.25 -23.21 -5.91
N ASP A 592 17.24 -22.55 -5.38
CA ASP A 592 16.00 -22.30 -6.10
C ASP A 592 16.20 -21.36 -7.30
N LEU A 593 17.04 -20.34 -7.14
CA LEU A 593 17.40 -19.43 -8.21
C LEU A 593 18.19 -20.12 -9.33
N GLU A 594 19.14 -21.00 -8.99
CA GLU A 594 19.84 -21.86 -9.94
C GLU A 594 18.86 -22.79 -10.68
N GLY A 595 17.88 -23.35 -9.96
CA GLY A 595 16.80 -24.14 -10.55
C GLY A 595 15.97 -23.33 -11.55
N ALA A 596 15.64 -22.09 -11.23
CA ALA A 596 14.97 -21.17 -12.14
C ALA A 596 15.85 -20.82 -13.35
N ALA A 597 17.15 -20.59 -13.16
CA ALA A 597 18.11 -20.31 -14.24
C ALA A 597 18.22 -21.48 -15.22
N ARG A 598 18.24 -22.72 -14.73
CA ARG A 598 18.24 -23.91 -15.60
C ARG A 598 16.94 -24.08 -16.39
N LYS A 599 15.82 -23.64 -15.83
CA LYS A 599 14.49 -23.81 -16.44
C LYS A 599 14.12 -22.69 -17.42
N TYR A 600 14.57 -21.47 -17.14
CA TYR A 600 14.17 -20.25 -17.84
C TYR A 600 15.37 -19.43 -18.36
N GLY A 601 16.57 -20.03 -18.43
CA GLY A 601 17.80 -19.32 -18.79
C GLY A 601 17.78 -18.68 -20.18
N ASP A 602 16.99 -19.25 -21.10
CA ASP A 602 16.83 -18.72 -22.46
C ASP A 602 15.84 -17.52 -22.52
N ASP A 603 15.08 -17.25 -21.46
CA ASP A 603 14.18 -16.09 -21.38
C ASP A 603 14.93 -14.86 -20.86
N THR A 604 15.07 -13.83 -21.70
CA THR A 604 15.79 -12.60 -21.37
C THR A 604 15.21 -11.85 -20.17
N MET A 605 13.88 -11.89 -19.97
CA MET A 605 13.24 -11.17 -18.87
C MET A 605 13.44 -11.89 -17.53
N VAL A 606 13.28 -13.22 -17.54
CA VAL A 606 13.46 -14.04 -16.35
C VAL A 606 14.94 -14.07 -15.96
N SER A 607 15.85 -14.22 -16.91
CA SER A 607 17.30 -14.19 -16.66
C SER A 607 17.78 -12.86 -16.07
N ALA A 608 17.22 -11.72 -16.51
CA ALA A 608 17.49 -10.42 -15.89
C ALA A 608 16.99 -10.34 -14.43
N GLY A 609 15.81 -10.89 -14.15
CA GLY A 609 15.29 -11.00 -12.78
C GLY A 609 16.13 -11.90 -11.88
N ILE A 610 16.65 -13.00 -12.43
CA ILE A 610 17.58 -13.91 -11.75
C ILE A 610 18.88 -13.20 -11.41
N ALA A 611 19.55 -12.58 -12.39
CA ALA A 611 20.81 -11.85 -12.18
C ALA A 611 20.67 -10.72 -11.15
N LEU A 612 19.51 -10.08 -11.07
CA LEU A 612 19.19 -9.12 -10.03
C LEU A 612 19.15 -9.74 -8.63
N CYS A 613 18.45 -10.86 -8.47
CA CYS A 613 18.39 -11.57 -7.20
C CYS A 613 19.77 -12.09 -6.76
N GLU A 614 20.60 -12.59 -7.69
CA GLU A 614 21.99 -13.00 -7.39
C GLU A 614 22.80 -11.85 -6.80
N ARG A 615 22.80 -10.70 -7.46
CA ARG A 615 23.50 -9.50 -6.97
C ARG A 615 23.01 -9.07 -5.60
N VAL A 616 21.70 -9.17 -5.35
CA VAL A 616 21.12 -8.87 -4.02
C VAL A 616 21.59 -9.88 -2.97
N PHE A 617 21.66 -11.18 -3.29
CA PHE A 617 22.16 -12.19 -2.35
C PHE A 617 23.65 -11.98 -2.03
N ASP A 618 24.48 -11.69 -3.03
CA ASP A 618 25.89 -11.36 -2.83
C ASP A 618 26.05 -10.11 -1.95
N SER A 619 25.20 -9.12 -2.17
CA SER A 619 25.15 -7.88 -1.41
C SER A 619 24.71 -8.10 0.05
N LEU A 620 23.76 -9.01 0.31
CA LEU A 620 23.37 -9.42 1.66
C LEU A 620 24.50 -10.16 2.37
N GLU A 621 25.17 -11.10 1.70
CA GLU A 621 26.32 -11.82 2.27
C GLU A 621 27.46 -10.87 2.64
N LYS A 622 27.79 -9.94 1.73
CA LYS A 622 28.81 -8.91 1.97
C LYS A 622 28.48 -8.06 3.19
N TYR A 623 27.21 -7.67 3.36
CA TYR A 623 26.76 -6.92 4.54
C TYR A 623 27.03 -7.69 5.85
N PHE A 624 26.86 -9.02 5.87
CA PHE A 624 27.16 -9.84 7.05
C PHE A 624 28.66 -10.10 7.27
N GLN A 625 29.49 -10.00 6.24
CA GLN A 625 30.95 -10.10 6.35
C GLN A 625 31.56 -8.79 6.88
N GLU A 626 31.05 -7.65 6.43
CA GLU A 626 31.58 -6.32 6.74
C GLU A 626 30.98 -5.68 8.00
N ARG A 627 30.26 -6.46 8.83
CA ARG A 627 29.40 -5.96 9.92
C ARG A 627 30.12 -4.91 10.76
N ARG A 628 29.75 -3.63 10.56
CA ARG A 628 30.34 -2.50 11.29
C ARG A 628 29.89 -2.57 12.74
N THR A 629 30.85 -2.51 13.66
CA THR A 629 30.60 -2.48 15.11
C THR A 629 29.93 -1.19 15.56
N GLU A 630 30.02 -0.13 14.75
CA GLU A 630 29.42 1.18 15.02
C GLU A 630 28.36 1.51 13.96
N ILE A 631 27.19 1.95 14.43
CA ILE A 631 26.09 2.42 13.57
C ILE A 631 26.49 3.79 13.01
N PRO A 632 26.67 3.94 11.68
CA PRO A 632 27.06 5.21 11.09
C PRO A 632 25.98 6.28 11.32
N THR A 633 26.39 7.54 11.49
CA THR A 633 25.44 8.66 11.55
C THR A 633 24.71 8.84 10.21
N ALA A 634 23.53 9.47 10.24
CA ALA A 634 22.74 9.71 9.04
C ALA A 634 23.50 10.50 7.96
N GLU A 635 24.39 11.41 8.37
CA GLU A 635 25.26 12.19 7.47
C GLU A 635 26.28 11.31 6.75
N VAL A 636 26.91 10.37 7.46
CA VAL A 636 27.86 9.40 6.89
C VAL A 636 27.14 8.45 5.93
N LEU A 637 25.97 7.95 6.30
CA LEU A 637 25.12 7.14 5.41
C LEU A 637 24.78 7.90 4.13
N SER A 638 24.32 9.15 4.27
CA SER A 638 23.97 10.00 3.14
C SER A 638 25.15 10.23 2.20
N ALA A 639 26.34 10.53 2.73
CA ALA A 639 27.54 10.72 1.92
C ALA A 639 27.93 9.46 1.15
N LEU A 640 27.89 8.28 1.79
CA LEU A 640 28.17 7.00 1.16
C LEU A 640 27.17 6.68 0.05
N GLU A 641 25.88 6.82 0.31
CA GLU A 641 24.81 6.57 -0.65
C GLU A 641 24.88 7.54 -1.84
N LEU A 642 25.14 8.83 -1.60
CA LEU A 642 25.28 9.85 -2.64
C LEU A 642 26.51 9.63 -3.52
N SER A 643 27.59 9.06 -2.96
CA SER A 643 28.78 8.71 -3.75
C SER A 643 28.51 7.54 -4.71
N LYS A 644 27.64 6.61 -4.32
CA LYS A 644 27.24 5.46 -5.13
C LYS A 644 26.14 5.80 -6.13
N ASN A 645 25.18 6.62 -5.73
CA ASN A 645 24.11 7.11 -6.60
C ASN A 645 23.87 8.63 -6.41
N PRO A 646 24.47 9.46 -7.28
CA PRO A 646 24.29 10.91 -7.25
C PRO A 646 22.85 11.40 -7.43
N GLN A 647 21.94 10.59 -7.99
CA GLN A 647 20.54 10.99 -8.20
C GLN A 647 19.78 11.13 -6.88
N LEU A 648 20.29 10.56 -5.79
CA LEU A 648 19.70 10.73 -4.46
C LEU A 648 19.73 12.19 -3.99
N LYS A 649 20.52 13.08 -4.64
CA LYS A 649 20.46 14.54 -4.43
C LYS A 649 19.12 15.16 -4.83
N LEU A 650 18.37 14.50 -5.73
CA LEU A 650 17.06 14.94 -6.16
C LEU A 650 16.02 14.68 -5.06
N LYS A 651 14.88 15.36 -5.14
CA LYS A 651 13.75 15.07 -4.25
C LYS A 651 13.10 13.74 -4.63
N PRO A 652 12.61 12.91 -3.68
CA PRO A 652 11.96 11.64 -3.98
C PRO A 652 10.76 11.74 -4.94
N SER A 653 10.06 12.88 -4.95
CA SER A 653 8.93 13.16 -5.85
C SER A 653 9.34 13.57 -7.26
N TRP A 654 10.65 13.67 -7.55
CA TRP A 654 11.14 14.09 -8.84
C TRP A 654 10.81 13.06 -9.92
N LYS A 655 10.42 13.56 -11.09
CA LYS A 655 10.20 12.78 -12.31
C LYS A 655 10.92 13.44 -13.47
N PRO A 656 11.49 12.67 -14.40
CA PRO A 656 12.15 13.25 -15.57
C PRO A 656 11.11 13.94 -16.47
N LYS A 657 11.49 15.08 -17.06
CA LYS A 657 10.64 15.79 -18.02
C LYS A 657 10.49 14.96 -19.31
N ALA A 658 9.34 15.03 -19.96
CA ALA A 658 9.05 14.27 -21.18
C ALA A 658 10.07 14.56 -22.31
N GLU A 659 10.48 15.83 -22.47
CA GLU A 659 11.50 16.21 -23.45
C GLU A 659 12.87 15.59 -23.15
N THR A 660 13.22 15.47 -21.87
CA THR A 660 14.47 14.85 -21.41
C THR A 660 14.47 13.35 -21.65
N VAL A 661 13.36 12.69 -21.33
CA VAL A 661 13.15 11.26 -21.60
C VAL A 661 13.25 10.97 -23.09
N GLU A 662 12.65 11.80 -23.95
CA GLU A 662 12.70 11.62 -25.39
C GLU A 662 14.13 11.77 -25.94
N LYS A 663 14.81 12.88 -25.62
CA LYS A 663 16.18 13.15 -26.08
C LYS A 663 17.15 12.07 -25.64
N LEU A 664 17.07 11.66 -24.36
CA LEU A 664 17.96 10.64 -23.82
C LEU A 664 17.62 9.24 -24.33
N GLY A 665 16.35 8.89 -24.40
CA GLY A 665 15.90 7.61 -24.94
C GLY A 665 16.41 7.40 -26.35
N LYS A 666 16.26 8.41 -27.23
CA LYS A 666 16.80 8.38 -28.59
C LYS A 666 18.33 8.21 -28.61
N ALA A 667 19.06 8.99 -27.81
CA ALA A 667 20.52 8.89 -27.75
C ALA A 667 21.00 7.52 -27.25
N LEU A 668 20.30 6.91 -26.28
CA LEU A 668 20.62 5.57 -25.79
C LEU A 668 20.29 4.49 -26.84
N VAL A 669 19.15 4.62 -27.54
CA VAL A 669 18.79 3.72 -28.65
C VAL A 669 19.86 3.78 -29.76
N GLU A 670 20.28 4.98 -30.15
CA GLU A 670 21.34 5.18 -31.15
C GLU A 670 22.66 4.54 -30.70
N LEU A 671 23.08 4.79 -29.46
CA LEU A 671 24.33 4.24 -28.90
C LEU A 671 24.32 2.71 -28.85
N LEU A 672 23.19 2.10 -28.49
CA LEU A 672 23.04 0.64 -28.48
C LEU A 672 23.06 0.05 -29.90
N ASN A 673 22.48 0.76 -30.88
CA ASN A 673 22.47 0.32 -32.27
C ASN A 673 23.84 0.47 -32.96
N GLU A 674 24.63 1.50 -32.63
CA GLU A 674 26.00 1.68 -33.12
C GLU A 674 26.97 0.58 -32.63
N GLY A 675 26.67 -0.07 -31.51
CA GLY A 675 27.42 -1.21 -30.99
C GLY A 675 27.25 -2.48 -31.84
N GLU A 676 26.07 -2.71 -32.40
CA GLU A 676 25.79 -3.91 -33.21
C GLU A 676 26.36 -3.84 -34.64
N VAL A 677 26.55 -2.65 -35.21
CA VAL A 677 27.08 -2.48 -36.57
C VAL A 677 28.60 -2.75 -36.64
N ASN A 678 29.32 -2.58 -35.54
CA ASN A 678 30.78 -2.71 -35.50
C ASN A 678 31.31 -4.14 -35.20
N THR A 679 30.42 -5.12 -34.96
CA THR A 679 30.79 -6.53 -34.77
C THR A 679 30.59 -7.38 -36.04
N GLY A 680 30.00 -6.81 -37.09
CA GLY A 680 29.93 -7.42 -38.42
C GLY A 680 31.22 -7.17 -39.19
N LYS A 681 31.92 -8.25 -39.57
CA LYS A 681 33.05 -8.20 -40.51
C LYS A 681 32.69 -7.32 -41.72
N ALA A 682 33.65 -6.49 -42.13
CA ALA A 682 33.61 -5.72 -43.35
C ALA A 682 33.34 -6.65 -44.55
N GLU A 683 32.10 -6.69 -45.00
CA GLU A 683 31.77 -7.07 -46.37
C GLU A 683 31.31 -5.82 -47.11
N THR A 684 32.22 -5.33 -47.94
CA THR A 684 31.97 -4.34 -48.97
C THR A 684 30.80 -4.76 -49.85
N LYS A 685 29.78 -3.90 -49.99
CA LYS A 685 29.25 -3.44 -51.29
C LYS A 685 28.26 -2.29 -51.10
N ASN A 686 28.45 -1.27 -51.93
CA ASN A 686 27.64 -0.07 -52.07
C ASN A 686 26.18 -0.42 -52.40
N ASP A 687 25.23 0.37 -51.89
CA ASP A 687 24.57 1.44 -52.67
C ASP A 687 23.60 2.24 -51.78
N ASP A 688 23.65 3.57 -51.97
CA ASP A 688 22.65 4.61 -51.70
C ASP A 688 22.00 4.76 -50.31
N LEU A 689 22.61 5.62 -49.48
CA LEU A 689 21.87 6.63 -48.70
C LEU A 689 22.81 7.76 -48.24
N GLU A 690 22.87 8.81 -49.05
CA GLU A 690 23.44 10.11 -48.67
C GLU A 690 22.64 10.74 -47.52
N PHE A 691 23.29 10.94 -46.38
CA PHE A 691 23.01 12.11 -45.53
C PHE A 691 24.33 12.74 -45.10
N ALA A 692 24.51 13.99 -45.51
CA ALA A 692 25.77 14.72 -45.45
C ALA A 692 26.25 15.01 -44.01
N VAL A 693 27.44 14.52 -43.68
CA VAL A 693 28.29 15.10 -42.63
C VAL A 693 29.56 15.62 -43.28
N ARG A 694 29.71 16.94 -43.32
CA ARG A 694 30.93 17.62 -43.76
C ARG A 694 32.11 17.17 -42.89
N LYS A 695 33.12 16.59 -43.54
CA LYS A 695 34.47 16.37 -42.99
C LYS A 695 35.15 17.72 -42.77
N GLU A 696 35.53 18.02 -41.53
CA GLU A 696 36.73 18.79 -41.26
C GLU A 696 37.68 17.91 -40.46
N ALA A 697 38.75 17.49 -41.11
CA ALA A 697 39.85 16.76 -40.50
C ALA A 697 40.75 17.77 -39.77
N GLY A 698 40.87 17.60 -38.46
CA GLY A 698 41.86 18.26 -37.63
C GLY A 698 42.48 17.23 -36.70
N THR A 699 43.70 16.80 -37.02
CA THR A 699 44.56 15.99 -36.16
C THR A 699 44.80 16.70 -34.83
N TYR A 700 44.36 16.11 -33.72
CA TYR A 700 44.79 16.48 -32.38
C TYR A 700 45.25 15.23 -31.63
N ASN A 701 46.55 15.22 -31.30
CA ASN A 701 47.12 14.34 -30.29
C ASN A 701 46.50 14.69 -28.93
N LEU A 702 45.88 13.71 -28.27
CA LEU A 702 45.41 13.84 -26.89
C LEU A 702 46.23 12.92 -25.99
N SER A 703 46.82 13.51 -24.95
CA SER A 703 47.53 12.84 -23.88
C SER A 703 46.60 11.94 -23.07
N ASN A 704 47.12 10.82 -22.60
CA ASN A 704 46.52 9.94 -21.60
C ASN A 704 46.05 10.75 -20.37
N ASN A 705 44.74 11.04 -20.30
CA ASN A 705 43.92 11.20 -19.08
C ASN A 705 42.53 11.81 -19.32
N ASP A 706 42.15 12.15 -20.55
CA ASP A 706 40.77 12.55 -20.86
C ASP A 706 40.13 11.56 -21.84
N THR A 707 39.24 10.69 -21.34
CA THR A 707 38.34 9.89 -22.19
C THR A 707 37.30 10.84 -22.83
N ALA A 708 37.64 11.39 -23.99
CA ALA A 708 36.72 12.19 -24.79
C ALA A 708 35.58 11.29 -25.32
N LEU A 709 34.34 11.68 -25.02
CA LEU A 709 33.11 11.07 -25.55
C LEU A 709 33.10 11.15 -27.10
N PRO A 710 32.78 10.08 -27.84
CA PRO A 710 32.87 10.06 -29.30
C PRO A 710 31.73 10.76 -30.06
N THR A 711 30.82 11.48 -29.38
CA THR A 711 29.81 12.32 -30.04
C THR A 711 29.94 13.79 -29.62
N PRO A 712 30.80 14.59 -30.29
CA PRO A 712 30.92 16.04 -30.07
C PRO A 712 29.58 16.79 -30.19
N ASN A 713 28.61 16.21 -30.91
CA ASN A 713 27.28 16.78 -31.13
C ASN A 713 26.35 16.66 -29.92
N LEU A 714 26.39 15.57 -29.14
CA LEU A 714 25.52 15.38 -27.96
C LEU A 714 25.95 16.30 -26.80
N ARG A 715 27.27 16.42 -26.58
CA ARG A 715 27.81 17.34 -25.57
C ARG A 715 27.49 18.81 -25.91
N LYS A 716 27.66 19.22 -27.17
CA LYS A 716 27.34 20.59 -27.63
C LYS A 716 25.83 20.91 -27.61
N THR A 717 24.96 19.92 -27.83
CA THR A 717 23.50 20.12 -27.71
C THR A 717 23.07 20.24 -26.25
N TRP A 718 23.64 19.44 -25.34
CA TRP A 718 23.25 19.44 -23.93
C TRP A 718 23.86 20.57 -23.09
N GLU A 719 25.06 21.05 -23.44
CA GLU A 719 25.68 22.20 -22.77
C GLU A 719 24.96 23.52 -23.08
N ARG A 720 24.28 23.60 -24.24
CA ARG A 720 23.52 24.79 -24.68
C ARG A 720 22.02 24.76 -24.32
N ASP A 721 21.48 23.61 -23.93
CA ASP A 721 20.05 23.44 -23.65
C ASP A 721 19.68 23.82 -22.20
N GLU A 722 18.89 24.89 -22.00
CA GLU A 722 18.30 25.27 -20.70
C GLU A 722 17.33 24.24 -20.11
N VAL A 723 17.02 23.19 -20.88
CA VAL A 723 16.02 22.15 -20.54
C VAL A 723 16.49 21.23 -19.40
N LEU A 724 17.79 20.92 -19.36
CA LEU A 724 18.41 20.03 -18.39
C LEU A 724 18.97 20.81 -17.20
N SER A 725 18.52 20.47 -15.99
CA SER A 725 19.14 20.94 -14.75
C SER A 725 20.61 20.49 -14.66
N PRO A 726 21.47 21.22 -13.95
CA PRO A 726 22.87 20.83 -13.75
C PRO A 726 23.02 19.40 -13.21
N GLN A 727 22.09 18.97 -12.36
CA GLN A 727 22.06 17.63 -11.77
C GLN A 727 21.68 16.55 -12.79
N GLU A 728 20.73 16.82 -13.69
CA GLU A 728 20.42 15.92 -14.80
C GLU A 728 21.63 15.80 -15.75
N ARG A 729 22.34 16.90 -16.02
CA ARG A 729 23.57 16.87 -16.85
C ARG A 729 24.68 16.04 -16.22
N ASP A 730 24.98 16.24 -14.93
CA ASP A 730 26.00 15.45 -14.22
C ASP A 730 25.66 13.96 -14.22
N PHE A 731 24.40 13.64 -13.98
CA PHE A 731 23.91 12.27 -14.04
C PHE A 731 24.04 11.66 -15.44
N LEU A 732 23.63 12.40 -16.48
CA LEU A 732 23.75 11.98 -17.88
C LEU A 732 25.19 11.68 -18.25
N MET A 733 26.13 12.54 -17.83
CA MET A 733 27.55 12.37 -18.08
C MET A 733 28.11 11.15 -17.35
N ASN A 734 27.69 10.88 -16.11
CA ASN A 734 28.10 9.68 -15.38
C ASN A 734 27.54 8.40 -16.02
N THR A 735 26.29 8.44 -16.49
CA THR A 735 25.63 7.32 -17.17
C THR A 735 26.29 6.99 -18.51
N LEU A 736 26.67 8.01 -19.29
CA LEU A 736 27.43 7.79 -20.52
C LEU A 736 28.85 7.29 -20.21
N ARG A 737 29.52 7.86 -19.20
CA ARG A 737 30.87 7.41 -18.81
C ARG A 737 30.90 5.94 -18.42
N SER A 738 29.87 5.43 -17.71
CA SER A 738 29.83 4.00 -17.37
C SER A 738 29.71 3.11 -18.61
N PHE A 739 28.98 3.54 -19.64
CA PHE A 739 28.97 2.84 -20.94
C PHE A 739 30.32 2.87 -21.66
N TYR A 740 31.01 4.01 -21.66
CA TYR A 740 32.25 4.15 -22.42
C TYR A 740 33.44 3.51 -21.73
N LYS A 741 33.53 3.56 -20.40
CA LYS A 741 34.64 2.95 -19.64
C LYS A 741 34.80 1.48 -19.98
N GLU A 742 33.69 0.73 -19.99
CA GLU A 742 33.68 -0.69 -20.36
C GLU A 742 33.99 -0.94 -21.84
N ARG A 743 33.63 -0.04 -22.76
CA ARG A 743 33.95 -0.22 -24.18
C ARG A 743 35.47 -0.14 -24.41
N THR A 744 36.14 0.76 -23.70
CA THR A 744 37.60 0.83 -23.66
C THR A 744 38.23 -0.42 -23.03
N GLU A 745 37.68 -0.92 -21.92
CA GLU A 745 38.19 -2.12 -21.24
C GLU A 745 37.98 -3.37 -22.12
N GLN A 746 36.81 -3.55 -22.73
CA GLN A 746 36.52 -4.66 -23.66
C GLN A 746 37.34 -4.57 -24.96
N GLN A 747 37.60 -3.37 -25.49
CA GLN A 747 38.48 -3.20 -26.65
C GLN A 747 39.95 -3.40 -26.29
N GLN A 748 40.38 -3.12 -25.06
CA GLN A 748 41.72 -3.47 -24.60
C GLN A 748 41.87 -4.98 -24.46
N ASP A 749 40.92 -5.67 -23.83
CA ASP A 749 40.95 -7.14 -23.68
C ASP A 749 40.91 -7.86 -25.05
N LEU A 750 40.18 -7.32 -26.03
CA LEU A 750 40.13 -7.83 -27.42
C LEU A 750 41.39 -7.51 -28.24
N ASN A 751 42.16 -6.49 -27.88
CA ASN A 751 43.43 -6.17 -28.53
C ASN A 751 44.63 -6.86 -27.86
N GLU A 752 44.47 -7.30 -26.61
CA GLU A 752 45.46 -8.05 -25.83
C GLU A 752 45.30 -9.58 -25.96
N SER A 753 44.14 -10.06 -26.44
CA SER A 753 43.86 -11.46 -26.82
C SER A 753 44.13 -11.70 -28.30
#